data_AF-A0ABD3PSG4-F1
#
_entry.id   AF-A0ABD3PSG4-F1
#
_cell.length_a   1.000
_cell.length_b   1.000
_cell.length_c   1.000
_cell.angle_alpha   90.00
_cell.angle_beta   90.00
_cell.angle_gamma   90.00
#
_symmetry.space_group_name_H-M   'P 1'
#
loop_
_entity.id
_entity.type
_entity.pdbx_description
1 polymer ?
#
loop_
_entity_poly.entity_id
_entity_poly.type
_entity_poly.pdbx_seq_one_letter_code
_entity_poly.pdbx_strand_id
1 'polypeptide(L)'
;MSWKSRKNDCTSSLSNKCCENRGYNLLTFTLVLSFCSFLMFLTSVINTHYNYNTKPYRDWVLAGGVTSNSANFRVRGPASDDGIKREFVLSINPNLAIEKDQILVTHVSYEDFTKQEHFMKRISINSLSPTTTYYYGITYPQSIPNSATMAGDVGKFTTPPADGSRVNFTIATGSCSLTGSTNAMFASALDLNPVLFIHAGDFHYEDLDTLDIDERLQAYDKVMGSQSQRLLYMRTIFAYIWDDHDWLGNNQDAQNVEAGSVAKQSYSLGIPHYELGAIQTGSADEEDTAPKYQAFTIGTVRFIISDLRSESLKSTENFAGQMYSTEQKNWLYNELSQAENYDFVVWVTSRPWTDPDEVGSDSWGGFINDRNELAFHIASTIGAGPKNLLVLSGDNHMVAFDDGSSTDYSNQNEYPGGFPLLHSGPLTNFGSGLKDFIKPQENYFTEGCMAINSEVNHQFSTVEFIFPTEEMEAEGIQPCLELKSYADRSDNVIFQKRLCGDIMREGTLEKDTCTLPRFSLQTEVIFIVALGIIGLNFFVALWMLGFDGCLLAMSYCGIGLFFFFVTVLAAILGSLCFGTLGVNVFAVSIFTLLQSIVGSVFIGVALYFQTSFQSECDQRKDGGDTDGDVELHDEEPENEVETAERKVEMEEVMEEESKMKEVVYSYDSDDDKAFEVGVWESASDVDDDYTEKVDAKKYVEVMLYKQQK
;
A
#
# COMPACT_ATOMS: atom_id res chain seq x y z
N MET A 1 14.05 -56.46 -48.20
CA MET A 1 15.35 -56.51 -47.50
C MET A 1 16.07 -55.21 -47.79
N SER A 2 16.66 -54.44 -46.87
CA SER A 2 16.62 -54.32 -45.42
C SER A 2 17.24 -52.95 -45.17
N TRP A 3 16.56 -52.09 -44.40
CA TRP A 3 17.09 -50.82 -43.93
C TRP A 3 18.36 -51.03 -43.06
N LYS A 4 19.38 -50.18 -43.25
CA LYS A 4 20.32 -49.80 -42.18
C LYS A 4 20.54 -48.28 -42.19
N SER A 5 19.56 -47.61 -41.59
CA SER A 5 19.68 -46.49 -40.66
C SER A 5 21.07 -45.82 -40.56
N ARG A 6 21.20 -44.62 -41.14
CA ARG A 6 22.05 -43.56 -40.58
C ARG A 6 21.42 -43.13 -39.25
N LYS A 7 21.87 -43.74 -38.15
CA LYS A 7 21.62 -43.24 -36.80
C LYS A 7 22.95 -42.76 -36.25
N ASN A 8 22.92 -41.53 -35.74
CA ASN A 8 23.68 -41.07 -34.59
C ASN A 8 25.12 -40.58 -34.83
N ASP A 9 25.25 -39.39 -35.43
CA ASP A 9 26.45 -38.54 -35.29
C ASP A 9 26.20 -37.30 -34.40
N CYS A 10 24.95 -37.06 -33.98
CA CYS A 10 24.66 -36.05 -32.95
C CYS A 10 24.96 -36.55 -31.53
N THR A 11 24.90 -37.85 -31.26
CA THR A 11 25.14 -38.40 -29.92
C THR A 11 26.62 -38.47 -29.56
N SER A 12 27.52 -38.60 -30.55
CA SER A 12 28.98 -38.61 -30.37
C SER A 12 29.52 -37.23 -29.99
N SER A 13 29.02 -36.17 -30.64
CA SER A 13 29.35 -34.77 -30.33
C SER A 13 28.82 -34.33 -28.96
N LEU A 14 27.62 -34.76 -28.58
CA LEU A 14 27.04 -34.49 -27.25
C LEU A 14 27.81 -35.26 -26.16
N SER A 15 28.18 -36.52 -26.42
CA SER A 15 28.96 -37.39 -25.53
C SER A 15 30.35 -36.82 -25.24
N ASN A 16 31.06 -36.31 -26.25
CA ASN A 16 32.39 -35.74 -26.05
C ASN A 16 32.37 -34.40 -25.27
N LYS A 17 31.36 -33.54 -25.48
CA LYS A 17 31.16 -32.33 -24.67
C LYS A 17 30.73 -32.64 -23.23
N CYS A 18 29.97 -33.73 -23.01
CA CYS A 18 29.64 -34.22 -21.68
C CYS A 18 30.88 -34.70 -20.90
N CYS A 19 31.90 -35.27 -21.58
CA CYS A 19 33.17 -35.65 -20.95
C CYS A 19 34.04 -34.44 -20.56
N GLU A 20 34.04 -33.34 -21.33
CA GLU A 20 34.77 -32.11 -21.01
C GLU A 20 34.17 -31.35 -19.82
N ASN A 21 32.83 -31.31 -19.71
CA ASN A 21 32.12 -30.59 -18.63
C ASN A 21 31.67 -31.48 -17.45
N ARG A 22 32.04 -32.76 -17.43
CA ARG A 22 31.68 -33.74 -16.37
C ARG A 22 30.18 -33.81 -16.03
N GLY A 23 29.29 -33.57 -16.99
CA GLY A 23 27.84 -33.55 -16.76
C GLY A 23 27.31 -32.30 -16.03
N TYR A 24 28.16 -31.33 -15.72
CA TYR A 24 27.78 -30.07 -15.08
C TYR A 24 27.61 -28.94 -16.08
N ASN A 25 26.44 -28.31 -16.04
CA ASN A 25 26.17 -27.12 -16.82
C ASN A 25 25.48 -26.08 -15.95
N LEU A 26 26.29 -25.27 -15.25
CA LEU A 26 25.79 -24.15 -14.44
C LEU A 26 25.01 -23.15 -15.29
N LEU A 27 25.36 -22.96 -16.57
CA LEU A 27 24.58 -22.12 -17.48
C LEU A 27 23.17 -22.68 -17.69
N THR A 28 23.02 -23.98 -17.94
CA THR A 28 21.69 -24.61 -18.06
C THR A 28 20.91 -24.53 -16.76
N PHE A 29 21.55 -24.76 -15.61
CA PHE A 29 20.92 -24.61 -14.30
C PHE A 29 20.36 -23.19 -14.12
N THR A 30 21.21 -22.18 -14.33
CA THR A 30 20.86 -20.76 -14.29
C THR A 30 19.72 -20.42 -15.24
N LEU A 31 19.75 -20.92 -16.49
CA LEU A 31 18.68 -20.67 -17.47
C LEU A 31 17.33 -21.26 -17.03
N VAL A 32 17.35 -22.47 -16.43
CA VAL A 32 16.14 -23.11 -15.91
C VAL A 32 15.56 -22.30 -14.75
N LEU A 33 16.37 -21.86 -13.79
CA LEU A 33 15.88 -21.04 -12.68
C LEU A 33 15.42 -19.66 -13.15
N SER A 34 16.10 -19.08 -14.15
CA SER A 34 15.70 -17.81 -14.78
C SER A 34 14.31 -17.90 -15.40
N PHE A 35 13.98 -19.03 -16.03
CA PHE A 35 12.65 -19.25 -16.59
C PHE A 35 11.56 -19.24 -15.50
N CYS A 36 11.84 -19.80 -14.31
CA CYS A 36 10.91 -19.72 -13.17
C CYS A 36 10.68 -18.28 -12.71
N SER A 37 11.75 -17.49 -12.56
CA SER A 37 11.62 -16.07 -12.17
C SER A 37 10.87 -15.25 -13.23
N PHE A 38 11.10 -15.52 -14.52
CA PHE A 38 10.34 -14.89 -15.60
C PHE A 38 8.85 -15.24 -15.54
N LEU A 39 8.50 -16.49 -15.25
CA LEU A 39 7.11 -16.91 -15.10
C LEU A 39 6.47 -16.28 -13.86
N MET A 40 7.22 -16.10 -12.77
CA MET A 40 6.75 -15.34 -11.60
C MET A 40 6.49 -13.87 -11.95
N PHE A 41 7.39 -13.21 -12.69
CA PHE A 41 7.16 -11.84 -13.18
C PHE A 41 5.84 -11.75 -13.97
N LEU A 42 5.63 -12.63 -14.95
CA LEU A 42 4.40 -12.65 -15.75
C LEU A 42 3.17 -12.94 -14.89
N THR A 43 3.28 -13.87 -13.93
CA THR A 43 2.19 -14.17 -12.99
C THR A 43 1.84 -12.95 -12.14
N SER A 44 2.84 -12.20 -11.67
CA SER A 44 2.63 -10.98 -10.90
C SER A 44 1.93 -9.91 -11.74
N VAL A 45 2.40 -9.65 -12.96
CA VAL A 45 1.75 -8.74 -13.92
C VAL A 45 0.27 -9.11 -14.12
N ILE A 46 -0.01 -10.38 -14.37
CA ILE A 46 -1.38 -10.87 -14.58
C ILE A 46 -2.22 -10.73 -13.31
N ASN A 47 -1.68 -11.13 -12.15
CA ASN A 47 -2.38 -11.06 -10.88
C ASN A 47 -2.71 -9.61 -10.51
N THR A 48 -1.77 -8.68 -10.66
CA THR A 48 -1.99 -7.27 -10.38
C THR A 48 -3.02 -6.68 -11.35
N HIS A 49 -2.96 -7.02 -12.64
CA HIS A 49 -3.96 -6.58 -13.63
C HIS A 49 -5.41 -6.96 -13.25
N TYR A 50 -5.61 -8.13 -12.65
CA TYR A 50 -6.95 -8.60 -12.28
C TYR A 50 -7.43 -8.11 -10.91
N ASN A 51 -6.53 -7.74 -10.01
CA ASN A 51 -6.87 -7.34 -8.65
C ASN A 51 -6.81 -5.82 -8.41
N TYR A 52 -6.28 -5.05 -9.36
CA TYR A 52 -6.15 -3.60 -9.26
C TYR A 52 -6.54 -2.93 -10.57
N ASN A 53 -7.45 -1.96 -10.47
CA ASN A 53 -7.83 -1.10 -11.57
C ASN A 53 -6.94 0.15 -11.59
N THR A 54 -6.17 0.31 -12.66
CA THR A 54 -5.32 1.50 -12.85
C THR A 54 -5.96 2.57 -13.74
N LYS A 55 -7.14 2.28 -14.29
CA LYS A 55 -7.82 3.19 -15.23
C LYS A 55 -8.72 4.16 -14.46
N PRO A 56 -8.53 5.48 -14.59
CA PRO A 56 -9.45 6.43 -13.98
C PRO A 56 -10.86 6.24 -14.55
N TYR A 57 -11.85 6.31 -13.67
CA TYR A 57 -13.26 6.28 -14.01
C TYR A 57 -13.87 7.66 -13.79
N ARG A 58 -14.70 8.10 -14.74
CA ARG A 58 -15.48 9.35 -14.69
C ARG A 58 -16.95 9.00 -14.52
N ASP A 59 -17.81 10.01 -14.40
CA ASP A 59 -19.25 9.80 -14.23
C ASP A 59 -19.61 9.06 -12.91
N TRP A 60 -18.88 9.36 -11.84
CA TRP A 60 -19.20 8.92 -10.47
C TRP A 60 -19.76 10.07 -9.63
N VAL A 61 -20.48 9.72 -8.57
CA VAL A 61 -21.04 10.68 -7.62
C VAL A 61 -20.81 10.18 -6.21
N LEU A 62 -20.41 11.04 -5.28
CA LEU A 62 -20.36 10.73 -3.85
C LEU A 62 -21.40 11.55 -3.09
N ALA A 63 -22.02 10.95 -2.08
CA ALA A 63 -22.90 11.61 -1.13
C ALA A 63 -22.26 11.62 0.26
N GLY A 64 -22.17 12.80 0.86
CA GLY A 64 -21.59 13.04 2.19
C GLY A 64 -22.18 14.30 2.80
N GLY A 65 -21.72 14.69 3.99
CA GLY A 65 -22.33 15.81 4.71
C GLY A 65 -23.84 15.64 4.92
N VAL A 66 -24.30 14.38 5.04
CA VAL A 66 -25.72 14.04 5.10
C VAL A 66 -26.22 14.25 6.52
N THR A 67 -27.23 15.11 6.67
CA THR A 67 -27.95 15.33 7.92
C THR A 67 -29.34 14.70 7.82
N SER A 68 -30.15 14.85 8.87
CA SER A 68 -31.55 14.42 8.85
C SER A 68 -32.39 15.08 7.74
N ASN A 69 -31.98 16.22 7.19
CA ASN A 69 -32.75 16.96 6.17
C ASN A 69 -31.92 17.49 4.98
N SER A 70 -30.62 17.22 4.94
CA SER A 70 -29.74 17.71 3.90
C SER A 70 -28.74 16.67 3.43
N ALA A 71 -28.18 16.89 2.24
CA ALA A 71 -27.07 16.11 1.70
C ALA A 71 -26.22 16.98 0.77
N ASN A 72 -24.90 16.71 0.76
CA ASN A 72 -23.94 17.26 -0.19
C ASN A 72 -23.50 16.18 -1.17
N PHE A 73 -23.40 16.54 -2.44
CA PHE A 73 -22.94 15.67 -3.51
C PHE A 73 -21.72 16.26 -4.21
N ARG A 74 -20.82 15.38 -4.63
CA ARG A 74 -19.74 15.66 -5.56
C ARG A 74 -19.95 14.82 -6.81
N VAL A 75 -20.24 15.49 -7.92
CA VAL A 75 -20.54 14.83 -9.21
C VAL A 75 -19.36 15.01 -10.17
N ARG A 76 -18.67 13.92 -10.50
CA ARG A 76 -17.56 13.90 -11.45
C ARG A 76 -18.09 13.79 -12.88
N GLY A 77 -17.81 14.79 -13.70
CA GLY A 77 -18.16 14.80 -15.11
C GLY A 77 -17.22 14.01 -16.02
N PRO A 78 -17.56 13.92 -17.32
CA PRO A 78 -16.71 13.28 -18.33
C PRO A 78 -15.39 14.03 -18.53
N ALA A 79 -14.34 13.30 -18.93
CA ALA A 79 -13.00 13.88 -19.15
C ALA A 79 -12.86 14.69 -20.46
N SER A 80 -13.79 14.52 -21.40
CA SER A 80 -13.77 15.18 -22.71
C SER A 80 -15.18 15.31 -23.27
N ASP A 81 -15.39 16.26 -24.18
CA ASP A 81 -16.66 16.35 -24.93
C ASP A 81 -16.81 15.13 -25.85
N ASP A 82 -17.78 14.28 -25.52
CA ASP A 82 -18.19 13.13 -26.33
C ASP A 82 -19.55 13.36 -27.00
N GLY A 83 -20.14 14.56 -26.87
CA GLY A 83 -21.48 14.89 -27.36
C GLY A 83 -22.61 14.17 -26.63
N ILE A 84 -22.33 13.43 -25.55
CA ILE A 84 -23.32 12.70 -24.77
C ILE A 84 -23.82 13.57 -23.63
N LYS A 85 -25.13 13.86 -23.65
CA LYS A 85 -25.78 14.61 -22.58
C LYS A 85 -25.91 13.76 -21.32
N ARG A 86 -25.71 14.36 -20.16
CA ARG A 86 -25.76 13.70 -18.85
C ARG A 86 -26.54 14.54 -17.83
N GLU A 87 -27.27 13.87 -16.96
CA GLU A 87 -28.05 14.47 -15.87
C GLU A 87 -27.75 13.75 -14.56
N PHE A 88 -27.31 14.48 -13.54
CA PHE A 88 -27.36 14.04 -12.15
C PHE A 88 -28.81 14.02 -11.70
N VAL A 89 -29.24 12.91 -11.09
CA VAL A 89 -30.60 12.73 -10.60
C VAL A 89 -30.55 12.27 -9.14
N LEU A 90 -31.39 12.89 -8.31
CA LEU A 90 -31.72 12.45 -6.95
C LEU A 90 -33.20 12.05 -6.91
N SER A 91 -33.53 10.90 -6.30
CA SER A 91 -34.88 10.36 -6.29
C SER A 91 -35.18 9.54 -5.03
N ILE A 92 -36.46 9.37 -4.70
CA ILE A 92 -36.93 8.35 -3.73
C ILE A 92 -37.03 6.94 -4.35
N ASN A 93 -36.80 6.80 -5.66
CA ASN A 93 -36.96 5.55 -6.39
C ASN A 93 -35.58 5.05 -6.90
N PRO A 94 -35.22 3.77 -6.72
CA PRO A 94 -33.98 3.23 -7.28
C PRO A 94 -33.93 3.27 -8.81
N ASN A 95 -35.09 3.32 -9.49
CA ASN A 95 -35.15 3.62 -10.89
C ASN A 95 -35.20 5.15 -11.09
N LEU A 96 -34.04 5.75 -11.31
CA LEU A 96 -33.87 7.19 -11.47
C LEU A 96 -34.61 7.77 -12.69
N ALA A 97 -35.13 6.93 -13.59
CA ALA A 97 -35.94 7.38 -14.72
C ALA A 97 -37.34 7.89 -14.33
N ILE A 98 -37.87 7.50 -13.16
CA ILE A 98 -39.26 7.78 -12.80
C ILE A 98 -39.44 9.27 -12.43
N GLU A 99 -39.86 10.10 -13.39
CA GLU A 99 -39.91 11.57 -13.28
C GLU A 99 -40.70 12.06 -12.05
N LYS A 100 -41.84 11.42 -11.76
CA LYS A 100 -42.69 11.79 -10.62
C LYS A 100 -42.02 11.59 -9.24
N ASP A 101 -40.97 10.77 -9.19
CA ASP A 101 -40.25 10.41 -7.96
C ASP A 101 -38.88 11.12 -7.91
N GLN A 102 -38.51 11.89 -8.95
CA GLN A 102 -37.29 12.71 -8.97
C GLN A 102 -37.46 13.94 -8.08
N ILE A 103 -36.43 14.25 -7.32
CA ILE A 103 -36.36 15.38 -6.39
C ILE A 103 -35.52 16.51 -6.98
N LEU A 104 -34.38 16.15 -7.57
CA LEU A 104 -33.44 17.08 -8.17
C LEU A 104 -32.87 16.48 -9.45
N VAL A 105 -32.80 17.29 -10.49
CA VAL A 105 -32.16 16.97 -11.77
C VAL A 105 -31.24 18.13 -12.16
N THR A 106 -29.97 17.83 -12.40
CA THR A 106 -28.93 18.81 -12.75
C THR A 106 -28.16 18.33 -13.96
N HIS A 107 -27.98 19.17 -14.97
CA HIS A 107 -27.17 18.84 -16.15
C HIS A 107 -25.68 18.78 -15.77
N VAL A 108 -25.00 17.72 -16.21
CA VAL A 108 -23.60 17.40 -15.88
C VAL A 108 -22.86 16.78 -17.09
N SER A 109 -23.20 17.25 -18.28
CA SER A 109 -22.46 16.99 -19.53
C SER A 109 -21.16 17.79 -19.53
N TYR A 110 -20.24 17.51 -20.47
CA TYR A 110 -18.92 18.16 -20.51
C TYR A 110 -18.98 19.70 -20.44
N GLU A 111 -19.88 20.32 -21.19
CA GLU A 111 -20.04 21.79 -21.26
C GLU A 111 -20.78 22.40 -20.04
N ASP A 112 -21.30 21.57 -19.13
CA ASP A 112 -22.03 22.03 -17.93
C ASP A 112 -21.09 22.37 -16.75
N PHE A 113 -19.78 22.23 -16.95
CA PHE A 113 -18.73 22.53 -15.97
C PHE A 113 -17.95 23.79 -16.36
N THR A 114 -17.74 24.65 -15.38
CA THR A 114 -16.80 25.76 -15.47
C THR A 114 -15.37 25.28 -15.31
N LYS A 115 -14.39 26.08 -15.76
CA LYS A 115 -12.97 25.76 -15.59
C LYS A 115 -12.58 25.59 -14.12
N GLN A 116 -13.14 26.42 -13.24
CA GLN A 116 -12.87 26.41 -11.79
C GLN A 116 -13.44 25.18 -11.08
N GLU A 117 -14.46 24.53 -11.67
CA GLU A 117 -15.01 23.30 -11.14
C GLU A 117 -14.13 22.09 -11.41
N HIS A 118 -13.16 22.17 -12.34
CA HIS A 118 -12.30 21.03 -12.69
C HIS A 118 -13.11 19.74 -12.97
N PHE A 119 -14.24 19.85 -13.67
CA PHE A 119 -15.19 18.75 -13.90
C PHE A 119 -15.74 18.08 -12.62
N MET A 120 -15.78 18.82 -11.52
CA MET A 120 -16.41 18.44 -10.26
C MET A 120 -17.54 19.39 -9.88
N LYS A 121 -18.79 18.93 -10.02
CA LYS A 121 -19.96 19.72 -9.59
C LYS A 121 -20.19 19.52 -8.10
N ARG A 122 -20.29 20.62 -7.35
CA ARG A 122 -20.79 20.64 -5.97
C ARG A 122 -22.29 20.89 -5.98
N ILE A 123 -23.07 20.00 -5.38
CA ILE A 123 -24.54 20.10 -5.31
C ILE A 123 -24.97 19.88 -3.87
N SER A 124 -25.86 20.74 -3.36
CA SER A 124 -26.42 20.63 -2.01
C SER A 124 -27.94 20.67 -2.05
N ILE A 125 -28.59 19.92 -1.16
CA ILE A 125 -30.03 19.92 -0.95
C ILE A 125 -30.33 19.99 0.55
N ASN A 126 -31.35 20.76 0.96
CA ASN A 126 -31.70 21.02 2.36
C ASN A 126 -33.19 20.78 2.67
N SER A 127 -33.86 19.99 1.82
CA SER A 127 -35.30 19.71 1.87
C SER A 127 -35.61 18.22 1.94
N LEU A 128 -34.66 17.41 2.42
CA LEU A 128 -34.86 15.97 2.61
C LEU A 128 -35.68 15.69 3.88
N SER A 129 -36.26 14.50 3.93
CA SER A 129 -36.96 13.99 5.10
C SER A 129 -36.04 13.09 5.92
N PRO A 130 -36.10 13.12 7.27
CA PRO A 130 -35.32 12.20 8.11
C PRO A 130 -35.68 10.74 7.87
N THR A 131 -34.77 9.82 8.21
CA THR A 131 -34.99 8.36 8.13
C THR A 131 -35.50 7.89 6.77
N THR A 132 -35.12 8.57 5.69
CA THR A 132 -35.63 8.32 4.34
C THR A 132 -34.49 7.90 3.43
N THR A 133 -34.69 6.80 2.71
CA THR A 133 -33.74 6.33 1.71
C THR A 133 -33.91 7.12 0.42
N TYR A 134 -32.79 7.63 -0.10
CA TYR A 134 -32.70 8.28 -1.40
C TYR A 134 -31.70 7.54 -2.30
N TYR A 135 -31.93 7.65 -3.59
CA TYR A 135 -31.10 7.08 -4.65
C TYR A 135 -30.61 8.19 -5.55
N TYR A 136 -29.38 8.05 -6.04
CA TYR A 136 -28.77 9.07 -6.88
C TYR A 136 -27.83 8.46 -7.92
N GLY A 137 -27.52 9.23 -8.94
CA GLY A 137 -26.54 8.84 -9.96
C GLY A 137 -26.62 9.72 -11.19
N ILE A 138 -25.82 9.38 -12.20
CA ILE A 138 -25.80 10.08 -13.49
C ILE A 138 -26.56 9.25 -14.51
N THR A 139 -27.48 9.90 -15.21
CA THR A 139 -28.33 9.30 -16.24
C THR A 139 -28.11 10.00 -17.57
N TYR A 140 -28.45 9.32 -18.66
CA TYR A 140 -28.65 9.96 -19.95
C TYR A 140 -30.07 10.53 -20.02
N PRO A 141 -30.26 11.75 -20.56
CA PRO A 141 -31.58 12.37 -20.66
C PRO A 141 -32.60 11.46 -21.32
N GLN A 142 -33.84 11.56 -20.85
CA GLN A 142 -34.91 10.71 -21.31
C GLN A 142 -35.28 11.03 -22.76
N SER A 143 -35.46 10.01 -23.59
CA SER A 143 -35.96 10.17 -24.97
C SER A 143 -37.49 10.03 -25.04
N ILE A 144 -38.08 9.29 -24.10
CA ILE A 144 -39.52 9.20 -23.83
C ILE A 144 -39.72 9.14 -22.29
N PRO A 145 -40.93 9.44 -21.76
CA PRO A 145 -41.13 9.48 -20.32
C PRO A 145 -40.79 8.17 -19.61
N ASN A 146 -40.08 8.27 -18.49
CA ASN A 146 -39.62 7.16 -17.66
C ASN A 146 -38.64 6.20 -18.36
N SER A 147 -37.75 6.72 -19.23
CA SER A 147 -36.81 5.92 -20.02
C SER A 147 -35.33 6.24 -19.79
N ALA A 148 -34.98 6.98 -18.74
CA ALA A 148 -33.59 7.27 -18.44
C ALA A 148 -32.77 5.99 -18.29
N THR A 149 -31.58 5.97 -18.89
CA THR A 149 -30.59 4.90 -18.72
C THR A 149 -29.43 5.44 -17.91
N MET A 150 -28.89 4.61 -17.02
CA MET A 150 -27.75 5.00 -16.19
C MET A 150 -26.49 5.18 -17.05
N ALA A 151 -25.74 6.25 -16.79
CA ALA A 151 -24.39 6.45 -17.32
C ALA A 151 -23.32 5.78 -16.43
N GLY A 152 -23.62 5.61 -15.13
CA GLY A 152 -22.75 4.97 -14.14
C GLY A 152 -23.51 4.11 -13.13
N ASP A 153 -22.94 3.92 -11.95
CA ASP A 153 -23.60 3.16 -10.88
C ASP A 153 -24.68 3.99 -10.15
N VAL A 154 -25.67 3.30 -9.58
CA VAL A 154 -26.68 3.90 -8.70
C VAL A 154 -26.15 3.91 -7.26
N GLY A 155 -26.00 5.12 -6.73
CA GLY A 155 -25.74 5.37 -5.32
C GLY A 155 -27.02 5.36 -4.47
N LYS A 156 -26.84 5.21 -3.17
CA LYS A 156 -27.91 5.15 -2.17
C LYS A 156 -27.40 5.73 -0.85
N PHE A 157 -28.23 6.49 -0.16
CA PHE A 157 -28.02 6.81 1.25
C PHE A 157 -29.35 6.85 1.98
N THR A 158 -29.33 6.76 3.31
CA THR A 158 -30.50 6.99 4.15
C THR A 158 -30.19 8.17 5.05
N THR A 159 -31.03 9.20 5.03
CA THR A 159 -30.87 10.33 5.95
C THR A 159 -30.95 9.83 7.40
N PRO A 160 -30.05 10.29 8.29
CA PRO A 160 -30.14 10.01 9.71
C PRO A 160 -31.51 10.34 10.32
N PRO A 161 -31.85 9.74 11.48
CA PRO A 161 -32.90 10.29 12.32
C PRO A 161 -32.53 11.72 12.76
N ALA A 162 -33.52 12.48 13.23
CA ALA A 162 -33.27 13.79 13.79
C ALA A 162 -32.31 13.70 15.00
N ASP A 163 -31.43 14.68 15.14
CA ASP A 163 -30.52 14.81 16.27
C ASP A 163 -31.29 14.69 17.61
N GLY A 164 -30.70 13.99 18.57
CA GLY A 164 -31.32 13.65 19.85
C GLY A 164 -32.20 12.40 19.83
N SER A 165 -32.42 11.76 18.67
CA SER A 165 -33.21 10.53 18.58
C SER A 165 -32.36 9.27 18.77
N ARG A 166 -32.74 8.42 19.72
CA ARG A 166 -32.12 7.09 19.91
C ARG A 166 -32.70 6.07 18.92
N VAL A 167 -31.87 5.61 17.99
CA VAL A 167 -32.21 4.59 16.99
C VAL A 167 -30.98 3.71 16.79
N ASN A 168 -31.16 2.39 16.70
CA ASN A 168 -30.04 1.50 16.40
C ASN A 168 -29.57 1.71 14.96
N PHE A 169 -28.25 1.79 14.77
CA PHE A 169 -27.66 1.84 13.44
C PHE A 169 -26.25 1.27 13.46
N THR A 170 -25.78 0.89 12.28
CA THR A 170 -24.43 0.37 12.06
C THR A 170 -23.67 1.32 11.16
N ILE A 171 -22.41 1.58 11.50
CA ILE A 171 -21.44 2.23 10.61
C ILE A 171 -20.38 1.21 10.22
N ALA A 172 -19.71 1.45 9.10
CA ALA A 172 -18.48 0.76 8.72
C ALA A 172 -17.31 1.75 8.69
N THR A 173 -16.10 1.25 8.93
CA THR A 173 -14.88 2.07 8.97
C THR A 173 -13.66 1.30 8.46
N GLY A 174 -12.71 2.01 7.85
CA GLY A 174 -11.42 1.47 7.44
C GLY A 174 -10.46 2.54 6.93
N SER A 175 -9.19 2.19 6.75
CA SER A 175 -8.14 3.02 6.15
C SER A 175 -7.22 2.17 5.27
N CYS A 176 -6.23 2.79 4.63
CA CYS A 176 -5.10 2.08 4.02
C CYS A 176 -5.53 1.15 2.88
N SER A 177 -6.01 1.77 1.81
CA SER A 177 -6.43 1.08 0.59
C SER A 177 -5.48 1.34 -0.57
N LEU A 178 -4.71 0.32 -0.96
CA LEU A 178 -3.95 0.35 -2.21
C LEU A 178 -4.83 0.83 -3.38
N THR A 179 -4.29 1.75 -4.17
CA THR A 179 -5.06 2.47 -5.19
C THR A 179 -5.72 1.51 -6.18
N GLY A 180 -7.03 1.67 -6.36
CA GLY A 180 -7.81 0.92 -7.34
C GLY A 180 -7.98 -0.55 -7.03
N SER A 181 -7.74 -1.01 -5.79
CA SER A 181 -7.98 -2.41 -5.42
C SER A 181 -9.41 -2.85 -5.73
N THR A 182 -9.56 -3.99 -6.41
CA THR A 182 -10.86 -4.54 -6.82
C THR A 182 -11.33 -5.67 -5.91
N ASN A 183 -10.78 -5.77 -4.69
CA ASN A 183 -11.14 -6.84 -3.77
C ASN A 183 -12.66 -6.83 -3.46
N ALA A 184 -13.25 -8.02 -3.29
CA ALA A 184 -14.68 -8.17 -3.02
C ALA A 184 -15.11 -7.67 -1.62
N MET A 185 -14.16 -7.53 -0.69
CA MET A 185 -14.38 -7.04 0.68
C MET A 185 -15.17 -5.74 0.70
N PHE A 186 -14.81 -4.76 -0.16
CA PHE A 186 -15.50 -3.47 -0.22
C PHE A 186 -17.00 -3.62 -0.49
N ALA A 187 -17.37 -4.47 -1.46
CA ALA A 187 -18.78 -4.74 -1.75
C ALA A 187 -19.44 -5.55 -0.63
N SER A 188 -18.72 -6.50 -0.01
CA SER A 188 -19.26 -7.32 1.08
C SER A 188 -19.57 -6.51 2.34
N ALA A 189 -18.88 -5.39 2.58
CA ALA A 189 -19.17 -4.49 3.70
C ALA A 189 -20.62 -3.96 3.64
N LEU A 190 -21.21 -3.85 2.44
CA LEU A 190 -22.60 -3.44 2.26
C LEU A 190 -23.61 -4.49 2.76
N ASP A 191 -23.23 -5.76 2.87
CA ASP A 191 -24.10 -6.83 3.39
C ASP A 191 -24.47 -6.60 4.86
N LEU A 192 -23.66 -5.80 5.58
CA LEU A 192 -23.87 -5.41 6.96
C LEU A 192 -24.79 -4.19 7.10
N ASN A 193 -25.31 -3.66 5.98
CA ASN A 193 -26.19 -2.49 5.91
C ASN A 193 -25.69 -1.24 6.66
N PRO A 194 -24.41 -0.83 6.53
CA PRO A 194 -23.92 0.38 7.19
C PRO A 194 -24.63 1.63 6.64
N VAL A 195 -25.05 2.53 7.52
CA VAL A 195 -25.63 3.83 7.12
C VAL A 195 -24.54 4.84 6.71
N LEU A 196 -23.36 4.70 7.31
CA LEU A 196 -22.18 5.55 7.15
C LEU A 196 -20.96 4.68 6.94
N PHE A 197 -20.10 5.08 6.01
CA PHE A 197 -18.72 4.58 5.89
C PHE A 197 -17.75 5.72 6.21
N ILE A 198 -16.89 5.50 7.20
CA ILE A 198 -15.81 6.42 7.56
C ILE A 198 -14.50 5.87 6.99
N HIS A 199 -13.86 6.64 6.11
CA HIS A 199 -12.52 6.33 5.62
C HIS A 199 -11.49 7.20 6.35
N ALA A 200 -10.66 6.57 7.18
CA ALA A 200 -9.70 7.25 8.07
C ALA A 200 -8.32 7.36 7.41
N GLY A 201 -8.27 7.88 6.19
CA GLY A 201 -7.03 8.12 5.45
C GLY A 201 -6.50 6.94 4.65
N ASP A 202 -5.49 7.23 3.85
CA ASP A 202 -4.93 6.41 2.78
C ASP A 202 -5.99 5.84 1.84
N PHE A 203 -6.82 6.75 1.32
CA PHE A 203 -7.80 6.46 0.28
C PHE A 203 -7.13 6.03 -1.03
N HIS A 204 -5.93 6.56 -1.28
CA HIS A 204 -5.02 6.14 -2.34
C HIS A 204 -3.56 6.28 -1.91
N TYR A 205 -2.66 5.58 -2.61
CA TYR A 205 -1.21 5.61 -2.43
C TYR A 205 -0.49 6.28 -3.61
N GLU A 206 -0.99 7.44 -4.04
CA GLU A 206 -0.45 8.15 -5.21
C GLU A 206 0.66 9.17 -4.84
N ASP A 207 0.81 9.52 -3.57
CA ASP A 207 1.90 10.36 -3.03
C ASP A 207 2.13 11.67 -3.79
N LEU A 208 1.03 12.43 -3.95
CA LEU A 208 0.98 13.57 -4.86
C LEU A 208 1.44 14.88 -4.21
N ASP A 209 2.71 15.24 -4.40
CA ASP A 209 3.25 16.58 -4.12
C ASP A 209 3.21 17.48 -5.36
N THR A 210 2.00 17.69 -5.91
CA THR A 210 1.77 18.39 -7.18
C THR A 210 0.97 19.68 -7.00
N LEU A 211 1.22 20.65 -7.89
CA LEU A 211 0.43 21.88 -8.01
C LEU A 211 -0.74 21.74 -9.00
N ASP A 212 -0.85 20.59 -9.68
CA ASP A 212 -1.95 20.30 -10.60
C ASP A 212 -3.12 19.65 -9.86
N ILE A 213 -4.20 20.42 -9.69
CA ILE A 213 -5.42 19.95 -9.06
C ILE A 213 -6.10 18.81 -9.82
N ASP A 214 -5.98 18.78 -11.16
CA ASP A 214 -6.60 17.72 -11.97
C ASP A 214 -5.86 16.39 -11.80
N GLU A 215 -4.55 16.42 -11.51
CA GLU A 215 -3.78 15.21 -11.13
C GLU A 215 -4.28 14.64 -9.80
N ARG A 216 -4.57 15.49 -8.81
CA ARG A 216 -5.15 15.06 -7.54
C ARG A 216 -6.56 14.50 -7.68
N LEU A 217 -7.42 15.17 -8.47
CA LEU A 217 -8.76 14.64 -8.75
C LEU A 217 -8.72 13.33 -9.56
N GLN A 218 -7.69 13.12 -10.39
CA GLN A 218 -7.47 11.84 -11.07
C GLN A 218 -7.12 10.70 -10.12
N ALA A 219 -6.51 10.96 -8.96
CA ALA A 219 -6.30 9.93 -7.94
C ALA A 219 -7.64 9.39 -7.42
N TYR A 220 -8.61 10.27 -7.17
CA TYR A 220 -9.98 9.86 -6.86
C TYR A 220 -10.60 9.09 -8.01
N ASP A 221 -10.42 9.53 -9.26
CA ASP A 221 -10.92 8.80 -10.44
C ASP A 221 -10.35 7.37 -10.53
N LYS A 222 -9.07 7.15 -10.15
CA LYS A 222 -8.45 5.82 -10.13
C LYS A 222 -9.08 4.90 -9.09
N VAL A 223 -9.26 5.39 -7.86
CA VAL A 223 -9.97 4.67 -6.78
C VAL A 223 -11.39 4.35 -7.23
N MET A 224 -12.10 5.36 -7.71
CA MET A 224 -13.47 5.22 -8.21
C MET A 224 -13.54 4.38 -9.48
N GLY A 225 -12.44 4.00 -10.12
CA GLY A 225 -12.44 3.03 -11.20
C GLY A 225 -12.54 1.58 -10.74
N SER A 226 -12.16 1.29 -9.50
CA SER A 226 -12.53 0.03 -8.87
C SER A 226 -14.03 0.02 -8.57
N GLN A 227 -14.76 -0.90 -9.22
CA GLN A 227 -16.20 -0.99 -9.02
C GLN A 227 -16.56 -1.37 -7.58
N SER A 228 -15.79 -2.24 -6.91
CA SER A 228 -16.12 -2.66 -5.55
C SER A 228 -15.93 -1.52 -4.54
N GLN A 229 -14.85 -0.74 -4.66
CA GLN A 229 -14.64 0.48 -3.88
C GLN A 229 -15.73 1.52 -4.16
N ARG A 230 -15.97 1.83 -5.44
CA ARG A 230 -17.00 2.77 -5.87
C ARG A 230 -18.38 2.41 -5.32
N LEU A 231 -18.77 1.14 -5.36
CA LEU A 231 -20.06 0.69 -4.84
C LEU A 231 -20.20 0.92 -3.33
N LEU A 232 -19.15 0.66 -2.55
CA LEU A 232 -19.16 0.94 -1.10
C LEU A 232 -19.40 2.42 -0.84
N TYR A 233 -18.55 3.28 -1.42
CA TYR A 233 -18.59 4.72 -1.17
C TYR A 233 -19.85 5.40 -1.72
N MET A 234 -20.43 4.87 -2.81
CA MET A 234 -21.67 5.39 -3.37
C MET A 234 -22.93 4.92 -2.64
N ARG A 235 -22.88 3.83 -1.85
CA ARG A 235 -24.07 3.21 -1.23
C ARG A 235 -24.15 3.38 0.29
N THR A 236 -23.28 4.20 0.84
CA THR A 236 -23.33 4.68 2.22
C THR A 236 -23.28 6.21 2.22
N ILE A 237 -23.59 6.84 3.36
CA ILE A 237 -23.05 8.18 3.61
C ILE A 237 -21.52 8.03 3.63
N PHE A 238 -20.81 8.84 2.85
CA PHE A 238 -19.35 8.81 2.81
C PHE A 238 -18.78 9.95 3.64
N ALA A 239 -17.98 9.61 4.65
CA ALA A 239 -17.16 10.55 5.41
C ALA A 239 -15.70 10.13 5.28
N TYR A 240 -14.84 11.06 4.89
CA TYR A 240 -13.44 10.78 4.62
C TYR A 240 -12.57 11.90 5.16
N ILE A 241 -11.43 11.54 5.73
CA ILE A 241 -10.32 12.44 6.00
C ILE A 241 -9.06 11.77 5.45
N TRP A 242 -8.14 12.58 4.89
CA TRP A 242 -6.86 12.08 4.40
C TRP A 242 -5.99 11.53 5.52
N ASP A 243 -4.99 10.73 5.13
CA ASP A 243 -3.72 10.67 5.85
C ASP A 243 -2.54 11.05 4.95
N ASP A 244 -1.31 10.66 5.25
CA ASP A 244 -0.11 11.13 4.56
C ASP A 244 -0.10 10.83 3.06
N HIS A 245 -0.42 9.60 2.66
CA HIS A 245 -0.42 9.16 1.26
C HIS A 245 -1.48 9.88 0.39
N ASP A 246 -2.55 10.37 1.02
CA ASP A 246 -3.54 11.22 0.38
C ASP A 246 -3.15 12.70 0.42
N TRP A 247 -2.44 13.13 1.46
CA TRP A 247 -2.05 14.51 1.68
C TRP A 247 -0.98 14.93 0.66
N LEU A 248 0.27 14.53 0.87
CA LEU A 248 1.43 14.92 0.04
C LEU A 248 2.46 13.80 -0.11
N GLY A 249 2.16 12.60 0.40
CA GLY A 249 3.04 11.44 0.38
C GLY A 249 3.45 11.01 1.78
N ASN A 250 4.11 9.85 1.84
CA ASN A 250 4.44 9.15 3.07
C ASN A 250 5.14 10.05 4.11
N ASN A 251 4.59 10.04 5.32
CA ASN A 251 4.95 10.83 6.50
C ASN A 251 5.10 12.36 6.26
N GLN A 252 4.42 12.93 5.26
CA GLN A 252 4.45 14.38 5.00
C GLN A 252 3.45 15.14 5.88
N ASP A 253 3.82 16.36 6.29
CA ASP A 253 2.94 17.29 7.01
C ASP A 253 2.79 18.63 6.25
N ALA A 254 2.58 19.73 6.97
CA ALA A 254 2.28 21.05 6.40
C ALA A 254 3.49 21.82 5.84
N GLN A 255 4.67 21.20 5.70
CA GLN A 255 5.88 21.91 5.28
C GLN A 255 5.81 22.47 3.86
N ASN A 256 5.19 21.72 2.91
CA ASN A 256 4.96 22.21 1.55
C ASN A 256 3.61 22.94 1.45
N VAL A 257 3.63 24.25 1.69
CA VAL A 257 2.43 25.10 1.73
C VAL A 257 1.74 25.19 0.36
N GLU A 258 2.49 25.22 -0.74
CA GLU A 258 1.92 25.38 -2.08
C GLU A 258 1.12 24.14 -2.50
N ALA A 259 1.75 22.96 -2.41
CA ALA A 259 1.07 21.71 -2.72
C ALA A 259 -0.03 21.39 -1.70
N GLY A 260 0.19 21.71 -0.42
CA GLY A 260 -0.83 21.57 0.63
C GLY A 260 -2.07 22.43 0.37
N SER A 261 -1.93 23.62 -0.22
CA SER A 261 -3.06 24.45 -0.64
C SER A 261 -3.89 23.76 -1.74
N VAL A 262 -3.21 23.19 -2.74
CA VAL A 262 -3.87 22.42 -3.81
C VAL A 262 -4.53 21.15 -3.27
N ALA A 263 -3.92 20.50 -2.27
CA ALA A 263 -4.52 19.37 -1.56
C ALA A 263 -5.84 19.74 -0.88
N LYS A 264 -5.86 20.83 -0.10
CA LYS A 264 -7.07 21.37 0.52
C LYS A 264 -8.15 21.71 -0.51
N GLN A 265 -7.79 22.32 -1.64
CA GLN A 265 -8.74 22.67 -2.70
C GLN A 265 -9.31 21.41 -3.37
N SER A 266 -8.46 20.43 -3.69
CA SER A 266 -8.89 19.17 -4.32
C SER A 266 -9.87 18.38 -3.44
N TYR A 267 -9.68 18.39 -2.12
CA TYR A 267 -10.61 17.79 -1.17
C TYR A 267 -11.96 18.50 -1.20
N SER A 268 -12.00 19.84 -1.13
CA SER A 268 -13.26 20.61 -1.16
C SER A 268 -14.05 20.35 -2.45
N LEU A 269 -13.35 20.21 -3.60
CA LEU A 269 -13.96 19.86 -4.88
C LEU A 269 -14.41 18.40 -4.99
N GLY A 270 -13.59 17.45 -4.55
CA GLY A 270 -13.77 16.02 -4.81
C GLY A 270 -14.56 15.26 -3.74
N ILE A 271 -14.52 15.72 -2.48
CA ILE A 271 -15.07 15.02 -1.33
C ILE A 271 -16.27 15.79 -0.76
N PRO A 272 -17.45 15.16 -0.61
CA PRO A 272 -18.56 15.77 0.11
C PRO A 272 -18.28 15.69 1.62
N HIS A 273 -18.42 16.80 2.33
CA HIS A 273 -18.14 16.89 3.76
C HIS A 273 -19.25 17.64 4.51
N TYR A 274 -19.21 17.52 5.84
CA TYR A 274 -20.01 18.35 6.76
C TYR A 274 -19.40 19.75 6.85
N GLU A 275 -20.07 20.67 7.53
CA GLU A 275 -19.50 21.99 7.78
C GLU A 275 -18.14 21.87 8.48
N LEU A 276 -17.11 22.52 7.91
CA LEU A 276 -15.75 22.45 8.44
C LEU A 276 -15.65 23.29 9.70
N GLY A 277 -14.99 22.77 10.73
CA GLY A 277 -14.86 23.47 12.00
C GLY A 277 -14.15 24.82 11.86
N ALA A 278 -13.20 24.95 10.93
CA ALA A 278 -12.51 26.21 10.66
C ALA A 278 -13.43 27.30 10.08
N ILE A 279 -14.43 26.90 9.27
CA ILE A 279 -15.44 27.80 8.74
C ILE A 279 -16.44 28.16 9.85
N GLN A 280 -16.87 27.17 10.62
CA GLN A 280 -17.83 27.33 11.72
C GLN A 280 -17.32 28.31 12.80
N THR A 281 -16.03 28.23 13.15
CA THR A 281 -15.39 29.13 14.14
C THR A 281 -14.97 30.47 13.55
N GLY A 282 -14.99 30.62 12.22
CA GLY A 282 -14.47 31.79 11.53
C GLY A 282 -12.95 31.91 11.55
N SER A 283 -12.21 30.81 11.77
CA SER A 283 -10.74 30.80 11.64
C SER A 283 -10.28 30.68 10.18
N ALA A 284 -11.18 30.31 9.27
CA ALA A 284 -10.99 30.40 7.83
C ALA A 284 -12.25 30.98 7.16
N ASP A 285 -12.05 31.79 6.12
CA ASP A 285 -13.15 32.41 5.37
C ASP A 285 -13.60 31.55 4.16
N GLU A 286 -12.71 30.71 3.63
CA GLU A 286 -12.93 29.96 2.38
C GLU A 286 -12.72 28.46 2.58
N GLU A 287 -13.72 27.67 2.16
CA GLU A 287 -13.71 26.21 2.25
C GLU A 287 -12.51 25.59 1.53
N ASP A 288 -12.09 26.18 0.41
CA ASP A 288 -11.03 25.65 -0.45
C ASP A 288 -9.65 25.68 0.22
N THR A 289 -9.39 26.63 1.13
CA THR A 289 -8.12 26.80 1.86
C THR A 289 -8.18 26.38 3.33
N ALA A 290 -9.38 26.12 3.85
CA ALA A 290 -9.57 25.69 5.23
C ALA A 290 -8.97 24.29 5.50
N PRO A 291 -8.42 24.02 6.70
CA PRO A 291 -8.18 22.64 7.16
C PRO A 291 -9.50 21.85 7.25
N LYS A 292 -9.44 20.52 7.12
CA LYS A 292 -10.63 19.69 6.82
C LYS A 292 -11.22 18.95 8.03
N TYR A 293 -11.00 19.48 9.24
CA TYR A 293 -11.62 18.95 10.45
C TYR A 293 -13.11 19.31 10.52
N GLN A 294 -13.93 18.39 11.01
CA GLN A 294 -15.39 18.49 10.98
C GLN A 294 -16.04 17.63 12.06
N ALA A 295 -17.27 17.98 12.45
CA ALA A 295 -18.07 17.18 13.37
C ALA A 295 -19.55 17.18 12.99
N PHE A 296 -20.24 16.08 13.29
CA PHE A 296 -21.65 15.89 12.97
C PHE A 296 -22.30 14.87 13.90
N THR A 297 -23.63 14.78 13.85
CA THR A 297 -24.41 13.94 14.75
C THR A 297 -25.32 13.00 13.96
N ILE A 298 -25.42 11.75 14.39
CA ILE A 298 -26.45 10.80 13.93
C ILE A 298 -27.24 10.36 15.15
N GLY A 299 -28.51 10.79 15.24
CA GLY A 299 -29.32 10.53 16.43
C GLY A 299 -28.68 11.15 17.67
N THR A 300 -28.24 10.32 18.62
CA THR A 300 -27.54 10.75 19.85
C THR A 300 -26.03 10.48 19.84
N VAL A 301 -25.44 10.14 18.70
CA VAL A 301 -24.00 9.86 18.57
C VAL A 301 -23.28 11.02 17.87
N ARG A 302 -22.27 11.60 18.52
CA ARG A 302 -21.42 12.66 17.97
C ARG A 302 -20.20 12.06 17.29
N PHE A 303 -19.94 12.44 16.05
CA PHE A 303 -18.73 12.10 15.31
C PHE A 303 -17.84 13.34 15.22
N ILE A 304 -16.57 13.19 15.58
CA ILE A 304 -15.55 14.23 15.49
C ILE A 304 -14.42 13.68 14.61
N ILE A 305 -14.11 14.36 13.51
CA ILE A 305 -13.07 13.97 12.57
C ILE A 305 -12.01 15.07 12.55
N SER A 306 -10.80 14.74 12.99
CA SER A 306 -9.66 15.67 13.03
C SER A 306 -8.84 15.59 11.75
N ASP A 307 -8.32 16.72 11.29
CA ASP A 307 -7.30 16.81 10.26
C ASP A 307 -5.92 16.79 10.92
N LEU A 308 -5.14 15.73 10.69
CA LEU A 308 -3.87 15.51 11.39
C LEU A 308 -2.66 15.65 10.46
N ARG A 309 -2.85 16.27 9.28
CA ARG A 309 -1.77 16.46 8.30
C ARG A 309 -1.59 17.92 7.92
N SER A 310 -2.68 18.62 7.61
CA SER A 310 -2.59 19.90 6.88
C SER A 310 -2.15 21.10 7.71
N GLU A 311 -2.12 20.94 9.04
CA GLU A 311 -1.62 21.92 10.02
C GLU A 311 -0.60 21.29 10.98
N SER A 312 -0.13 20.07 10.67
CA SER A 312 0.86 19.37 11.46
C SER A 312 2.28 19.81 11.10
N LEU A 313 3.18 19.78 12.07
CA LEU A 313 4.61 20.02 11.92
C LEU A 313 5.38 18.97 12.75
N LYS A 314 6.06 18.06 12.06
CA LYS A 314 6.89 17.01 12.67
C LYS A 314 7.80 17.49 13.78
N SER A 315 7.91 16.69 14.84
CA SER A 315 8.90 16.93 15.89
C SER A 315 10.34 16.68 15.42
N THR A 316 11.26 17.39 16.05
CA THR A 316 12.71 17.25 15.89
C THR A 316 13.37 17.36 17.27
N GLU A 317 14.67 17.10 17.35
CA GLU A 317 15.44 17.26 18.60
C GLU A 317 15.28 18.65 19.26
N ASN A 318 14.95 19.69 18.48
CA ASN A 318 14.83 21.07 18.95
C ASN A 318 13.40 21.63 18.88
N PHE A 319 12.42 20.83 18.45
CA PHE A 319 11.03 21.25 18.31
C PHE A 319 10.11 20.09 18.68
N ALA A 320 9.23 20.28 19.66
CA ALA A 320 8.39 19.22 20.21
C ALA A 320 7.35 18.64 19.23
N GLY A 321 7.24 19.19 18.03
CA GLY A 321 6.18 18.89 17.09
C GLY A 321 4.91 19.68 17.41
N GLN A 322 4.01 19.69 16.43
CA GLN A 322 2.66 20.24 16.55
C GLN A 322 1.74 19.39 15.69
N MET A 323 0.71 18.78 16.26
CA MET A 323 -0.21 17.88 15.55
C MET A 323 -1.25 18.67 14.72
N TYR A 324 -1.67 19.82 15.25
CA TYR A 324 -2.70 20.67 14.65
C TYR A 324 -2.51 22.14 15.04
N SER A 325 -3.21 23.07 14.39
CA SER A 325 -3.22 24.49 14.78
C SER A 325 -3.81 24.72 16.18
N THR A 326 -3.57 25.91 16.74
CA THR A 326 -4.22 26.30 18.01
C THR A 326 -5.74 26.39 17.85
N GLU A 327 -6.19 26.85 16.68
CA GLU A 327 -7.59 26.99 16.31
C GLU A 327 -8.28 25.62 16.26
N GLN A 328 -7.68 24.65 15.57
CA GLN A 328 -8.18 23.27 15.54
C GLN A 328 -8.13 22.61 16.92
N LYS A 329 -7.06 22.82 17.71
CA LYS A 329 -6.96 22.33 19.09
C LYS A 329 -8.15 22.79 19.93
N ASN A 330 -8.39 24.10 19.93
CA ASN A 330 -9.46 24.71 20.71
C ASN A 330 -10.84 24.23 20.24
N TRP A 331 -11.03 24.08 18.93
CA TRP A 331 -12.25 23.51 18.37
C TRP A 331 -12.47 22.07 18.84
N LEU A 332 -11.46 21.20 18.74
CA LEU A 332 -11.54 19.80 19.18
C LEU A 332 -11.87 19.71 20.68
N TYR A 333 -11.22 20.53 21.50
CA TYR A 333 -11.44 20.54 22.95
C TYR A 333 -12.86 21.00 23.28
N ASN A 334 -13.38 21.99 22.55
CA ASN A 334 -14.76 22.43 22.70
C ASN A 334 -15.76 21.33 22.34
N GLU A 335 -15.52 20.62 21.22
CA GLU A 335 -16.36 19.48 20.79
C GLU A 335 -16.38 18.36 21.83
N LEU A 336 -15.21 17.95 22.33
CA LEU A 336 -15.08 16.91 23.37
C LEU A 336 -15.72 17.34 24.69
N SER A 337 -15.67 18.63 25.04
CA SER A 337 -16.31 19.16 26.26
C SER A 337 -17.84 19.08 26.21
N GLN A 338 -18.45 18.84 25.05
CA GLN A 338 -19.89 18.65 24.90
C GLN A 338 -20.34 17.19 25.02
N ALA A 339 -19.47 16.27 25.42
CA ALA A 339 -19.75 14.83 25.44
C ALA A 339 -21.00 14.45 26.26
N GLU A 340 -21.35 15.22 27.30
CA GLU A 340 -22.56 15.00 28.13
C GLU A 340 -23.87 15.13 27.36
N ASN A 341 -23.87 15.78 26.18
CA ASN A 341 -25.05 15.95 25.34
C ASN A 341 -25.36 14.73 24.45
N TYR A 342 -24.51 13.71 24.47
CA TYR A 342 -24.55 12.56 23.56
C TYR A 342 -24.51 11.25 24.33
N ASP A 343 -25.09 10.19 23.77
CA ASP A 343 -24.96 8.85 24.35
C ASP A 343 -23.55 8.30 24.10
N PHE A 344 -22.99 8.58 22.93
CA PHE A 344 -21.61 8.23 22.58
C PHE A 344 -20.96 9.36 21.78
N VAL A 345 -19.66 9.57 22.02
CA VAL A 345 -18.78 10.38 21.19
C VAL A 345 -17.82 9.46 20.48
N VAL A 346 -17.69 9.61 19.16
CA VAL A 346 -16.75 8.88 18.32
C VAL A 346 -15.75 9.88 17.76
N TRP A 347 -14.50 9.75 18.17
CA TRP A 347 -13.41 10.55 17.60
C TRP A 347 -12.62 9.72 16.58
N VAL A 348 -12.39 10.28 15.40
CA VAL A 348 -11.63 9.66 14.32
C VAL A 348 -10.26 10.32 14.22
N THR A 349 -9.21 9.51 14.33
CA THR A 349 -7.81 9.93 14.19
C THR A 349 -7.15 9.14 13.07
N SER A 350 -6.61 9.81 12.06
CA SER A 350 -5.95 9.12 10.94
C SER A 350 -4.59 8.50 11.33
N ARG A 351 -3.94 9.00 12.41
CA ARG A 351 -2.63 8.54 12.89
C ARG A 351 -2.72 7.57 14.08
N PRO A 352 -1.75 6.67 14.26
CA PRO A 352 -1.71 5.74 15.39
C PRO A 352 -1.50 6.47 16.72
N TRP A 353 -2.33 6.14 17.72
CA TRP A 353 -2.33 6.81 19.03
C TRP A 353 -1.34 6.21 20.04
N THR A 354 -1.22 4.88 20.06
CA THR A 354 -0.62 4.11 21.17
C THR A 354 0.90 3.92 21.07
N ASP A 355 1.50 4.38 19.97
CA ASP A 355 2.94 4.22 19.75
C ASP A 355 3.79 4.93 20.82
N PRO A 356 5.01 4.43 21.12
CA PRO A 356 5.90 5.02 22.10
C PRO A 356 6.27 6.47 21.79
N ASP A 357 6.65 7.20 22.84
CA ASP A 357 7.29 8.51 22.68
C ASP A 357 8.57 8.38 21.85
N GLU A 358 8.59 8.99 20.66
CA GLU A 358 9.75 8.97 19.76
C GLU A 358 9.79 10.25 18.92
N VAL A 359 10.86 11.03 19.08
CA VAL A 359 11.08 12.25 18.30
C VAL A 359 11.17 11.92 16.81
N GLY A 360 10.42 12.65 15.99
CA GLY A 360 10.34 12.40 14.55
C GLY A 360 9.50 11.18 14.17
N SER A 361 8.83 10.51 15.12
CA SER A 361 7.78 9.55 14.79
C SER A 361 6.60 10.24 14.09
N ASP A 362 5.94 9.52 13.20
CA ASP A 362 4.77 10.02 12.48
C ASP A 362 3.45 9.74 13.22
N SER A 363 3.48 8.81 14.16
CA SER A 363 2.38 8.57 15.10
C SER A 363 2.20 9.74 16.08
N TRP A 364 1.17 9.66 16.92
CA TRP A 364 1.05 10.57 18.07
C TRP A 364 2.24 10.51 19.04
N GLY A 365 3.04 9.43 19.01
CA GLY A 365 4.30 9.32 19.74
C GLY A 365 5.35 10.37 19.34
N GLY A 366 5.22 10.97 18.16
CA GLY A 366 6.02 12.11 17.72
C GLY A 366 5.54 13.46 18.23
N PHE A 367 4.33 13.55 18.79
CA PHE A 367 3.67 14.79 19.18
C PHE A 367 3.29 14.77 20.66
N ILE A 368 4.28 14.42 21.48
CA ILE A 368 4.12 14.06 22.90
C ILE A 368 3.36 15.13 23.69
N ASN A 369 3.66 16.42 23.47
CA ASN A 369 3.00 17.51 24.19
C ASN A 369 1.51 17.61 23.83
N ASP A 370 1.17 17.58 22.55
CA ASP A 370 -0.23 17.66 22.10
C ASP A 370 -1.01 16.39 22.51
N ARG A 371 -0.37 15.21 22.47
CA ARG A 371 -0.96 13.95 22.98
C ARG A 371 -1.30 14.06 24.46
N ASN A 372 -0.35 14.50 25.27
CA ASN A 372 -0.53 14.60 26.72
C ASN A 372 -1.57 15.67 27.08
N GLU A 373 -1.57 16.82 26.39
CA GLU A 373 -2.55 17.88 26.61
C GLU A 373 -3.97 17.42 26.24
N LEU A 374 -4.13 16.72 25.10
CA LEU A 374 -5.42 16.18 24.68
C LEU A 374 -5.90 15.08 25.61
N ALA A 375 -5.03 14.14 26.00
CA ALA A 375 -5.35 13.09 26.96
C ALA A 375 -5.78 13.67 28.32
N PHE A 376 -5.08 14.71 28.80
CA PHE A 376 -5.46 15.44 30.00
C PHE A 376 -6.84 16.09 29.86
N HIS A 377 -7.12 16.74 28.72
CA HIS A 377 -8.43 17.34 28.44
C HIS A 377 -9.55 16.29 28.42
N ILE A 378 -9.33 15.15 27.76
CA ILE A 378 -10.26 14.02 27.71
C ILE A 378 -10.54 13.49 29.13
N ALA A 379 -9.51 13.24 29.93
CA ALA A 379 -9.67 12.78 31.31
C ALA A 379 -10.50 13.76 32.15
N SER A 380 -10.20 15.06 32.03
CA SER A 380 -10.82 16.13 32.82
C SER A 380 -12.25 16.48 32.40
N THR A 381 -12.69 16.05 31.21
CA THR A 381 -14.02 16.35 30.67
C THR A 381 -14.86 15.08 30.56
N ILE A 382 -14.46 14.17 29.68
CA ILE A 382 -15.21 12.95 29.40
C ILE A 382 -14.98 11.91 30.51
N GLY A 383 -13.74 11.72 30.93
CA GLY A 383 -13.37 10.81 32.02
C GLY A 383 -14.03 11.19 33.34
N ALA A 384 -14.03 12.48 33.66
CA ALA A 384 -14.70 13.05 34.83
C ALA A 384 -16.24 13.07 34.73
N GLY A 385 -16.77 12.95 33.51
CA GLY A 385 -18.19 13.01 33.22
C GLY A 385 -18.73 11.70 32.61
N PRO A 386 -19.21 11.72 31.35
CA PRO A 386 -20.05 10.66 30.78
C PRO A 386 -19.30 9.38 30.37
N LYS A 387 -17.96 9.39 30.30
CA LYS A 387 -17.12 8.22 29.99
C LYS A 387 -17.54 7.46 28.72
N ASN A 388 -18.02 8.19 27.71
CA ASN A 388 -18.70 7.67 26.52
C ASN A 388 -17.91 7.85 25.20
N LEU A 389 -16.58 7.98 25.28
CA LEU A 389 -15.70 8.16 24.13
C LEU A 389 -15.25 6.81 23.53
N LEU A 390 -15.48 6.62 22.23
CA LEU A 390 -14.83 5.61 21.39
C LEU A 390 -13.90 6.32 20.40
N VAL A 391 -12.71 5.76 20.17
CA VAL A 391 -11.78 6.26 19.14
C VAL A 391 -11.66 5.26 18.00
N LEU A 392 -11.71 5.77 16.76
CA LEU A 392 -11.44 5.01 15.54
C LEU A 392 -10.12 5.49 14.94
N SER A 393 -9.24 4.55 14.58
CA SER A 393 -7.89 4.87 14.06
C SER A 393 -7.53 4.11 12.78
N GLY A 394 -6.61 4.69 12.00
CA GLY A 394 -6.05 4.19 10.73
C GLY A 394 -4.52 4.18 10.71
N ASP A 395 -3.90 4.09 9.54
CA ASP A 395 -2.43 4.08 9.30
C ASP A 395 -1.64 2.84 9.78
N ASN A 396 -1.79 2.34 11.01
CA ASN A 396 -0.98 1.20 11.53
C ASN A 396 -1.26 -0.19 10.88
N HIS A 397 -1.89 -0.24 9.71
CA HIS A 397 -1.98 -1.43 8.85
C HIS A 397 -2.41 -2.74 9.54
N MET A 398 -3.34 -2.66 10.50
CA MET A 398 -3.91 -3.85 11.13
C MET A 398 -5.27 -3.56 11.76
N VAL A 399 -6.06 -4.61 11.96
CA VAL A 399 -7.11 -4.57 12.97
C VAL A 399 -6.44 -4.70 14.32
N ALA A 400 -6.81 -3.84 15.25
CA ALA A 400 -6.37 -3.91 16.64
C ALA A 400 -7.36 -3.19 17.54
N PHE A 401 -7.37 -3.54 18.82
CA PHE A 401 -8.25 -2.92 19.80
C PHE A 401 -7.51 -2.69 21.11
N ASP A 402 -7.65 -1.48 21.67
CA ASP A 402 -7.31 -1.18 23.04
C ASP A 402 -8.60 -0.86 23.80
N ASP A 403 -8.74 -1.36 25.03
CA ASP A 403 -9.90 -1.12 25.89
C ASP A 403 -9.69 0.07 26.85
N GLY A 404 -8.58 0.79 26.70
CA GLY A 404 -8.25 2.01 27.45
C GLY A 404 -7.02 1.89 28.34
N SER A 405 -6.42 0.71 28.51
CA SER A 405 -5.20 0.61 29.33
C SER A 405 -3.98 1.26 28.69
N SER A 406 -3.87 1.23 27.37
CA SER A 406 -2.67 1.71 26.67
C SER A 406 -2.85 3.10 26.07
N THR A 407 -4.09 3.63 26.07
CA THR A 407 -4.45 4.92 25.48
C THR A 407 -4.41 6.10 26.46
N ASP A 408 -4.19 5.86 27.76
CA ASP A 408 -4.09 6.94 28.74
C ASP A 408 -2.69 7.57 28.78
N TYR A 409 -2.62 8.85 28.43
CA TYR A 409 -1.41 9.69 28.52
C TYR A 409 -1.66 10.95 29.38
N SER A 410 -2.76 10.97 30.14
CA SER A 410 -3.23 12.15 30.87
C SER A 410 -2.37 12.49 32.11
N ASN A 411 -1.63 11.51 32.63
CA ASN A 411 -0.95 11.55 33.93
C ASN A 411 -1.91 11.91 35.10
N GLN A 412 -3.21 11.70 34.92
CA GLN A 412 -4.22 11.84 35.98
C GLN A 412 -4.41 10.52 36.72
N ASN A 413 -4.82 10.61 37.99
CA ASN A 413 -5.24 9.46 38.78
C ASN A 413 -6.64 9.66 39.40
N GLU A 414 -7.30 10.79 39.08
CA GLU A 414 -8.60 11.15 39.64
C GLU A 414 -9.75 10.67 38.74
N TYR A 415 -9.53 10.72 37.43
CA TYR A 415 -10.49 10.36 36.40
C TYR A 415 -9.79 9.60 35.28
N PRO A 416 -10.49 8.64 34.64
CA PRO A 416 -9.90 7.83 33.59
C PRO A 416 -9.59 8.68 32.36
N GLY A 417 -8.33 8.68 31.92
CA GLY A 417 -7.93 9.24 30.62
C GLY A 417 -7.94 8.21 29.50
N GLY A 418 -7.94 6.93 29.84
CA GLY A 418 -7.97 5.81 28.90
C GLY A 418 -9.34 5.62 28.24
N PHE A 419 -9.33 5.48 26.92
CA PHE A 419 -10.52 5.27 26.10
C PHE A 419 -10.36 4.04 25.19
N PRO A 420 -11.46 3.35 24.86
CA PRO A 420 -11.44 2.27 23.89
C PRO A 420 -11.09 2.83 22.50
N LEU A 421 -10.14 2.17 21.84
CA LEU A 421 -9.68 2.52 20.50
C LEU A 421 -9.78 1.28 19.60
N LEU A 422 -10.46 1.43 18.47
CA LEU A 422 -10.51 0.43 17.41
C LEU A 422 -9.67 0.93 16.23
N HIS A 423 -8.58 0.20 15.96
CA HIS A 423 -7.79 0.35 14.75
C HIS A 423 -8.47 -0.44 13.62
N SER A 424 -8.79 0.21 12.52
CA SER A 424 -9.52 -0.43 11.41
C SER A 424 -8.75 -0.30 10.10
N GLY A 425 -8.01 -1.34 9.76
CA GLY A 425 -7.29 -1.42 8.50
C GLY A 425 -6.42 -2.68 8.45
N PRO A 426 -5.62 -2.86 7.40
CA PRO A 426 -5.74 -2.11 6.18
C PRO A 426 -6.91 -2.66 5.35
N LEU A 427 -7.69 -1.77 4.75
CA LEU A 427 -8.72 -2.13 3.77
C LEU A 427 -8.12 -3.01 2.70
N THR A 428 -6.98 -2.58 2.14
CA THR A 428 -6.18 -3.39 1.21
C THR A 428 -4.71 -2.97 1.30
N ASN A 429 -3.90 -3.59 2.19
CA ASN A 429 -2.44 -3.32 2.26
C ASN A 429 -1.69 -4.43 3.03
N PHE A 430 -0.36 -4.40 2.98
CA PHE A 430 0.49 -5.20 3.87
C PHE A 430 0.27 -4.82 5.34
N GLY A 431 0.54 -5.74 6.25
CA GLY A 431 0.55 -5.42 7.68
C GLY A 431 1.72 -4.48 8.05
N SER A 432 1.64 -3.83 9.22
CA SER A 432 2.70 -2.93 9.68
C SER A 432 4.04 -3.64 9.89
N GLY A 433 5.14 -2.88 9.79
CA GLY A 433 6.50 -3.37 10.03
C GLY A 433 7.15 -4.09 8.84
N LEU A 434 6.70 -3.87 7.60
CA LEU A 434 7.23 -4.58 6.41
C LEU A 434 8.76 -4.44 6.28
N LYS A 435 9.33 -3.32 6.76
CA LYS A 435 10.77 -3.05 6.75
C LYS A 435 11.56 -3.85 7.81
N ASP A 436 10.88 -4.36 8.84
CA ASP A 436 11.49 -5.05 9.97
C ASP A 436 11.60 -6.57 9.75
N PHE A 437 12.44 -6.94 8.77
CA PHE A 437 12.61 -8.34 8.36
C PHE A 437 13.38 -9.22 9.36
N ILE A 438 13.88 -8.70 10.49
CA ILE A 438 14.59 -9.54 11.48
C ILE A 438 13.86 -9.55 12.83
N LYS A 439 13.52 -8.38 13.36
CA LYS A 439 12.79 -8.26 14.62
C LYS A 439 11.38 -7.74 14.33
N PRO A 440 10.30 -8.50 14.55
CA PRO A 440 8.94 -7.99 14.37
C PRO A 440 8.72 -6.70 15.16
N GLN A 441 8.00 -5.75 14.56
CA GLN A 441 7.57 -4.53 15.22
C GLN A 441 6.63 -4.89 16.39
N GLU A 442 6.91 -4.30 17.55
CA GLU A 442 6.05 -4.36 18.73
C GLU A 442 4.98 -3.28 18.60
N ASN A 443 3.72 -3.67 18.79
CA ASN A 443 2.56 -2.78 18.74
C ASN A 443 1.86 -2.78 20.10
N TYR A 444 1.20 -1.68 20.45
CA TYR A 444 0.67 -1.45 21.81
C TYR A 444 -0.86 -1.44 21.78
N PHE A 445 -1.45 -2.63 21.92
CA PHE A 445 -2.90 -2.85 21.97
C PHE A 445 -3.18 -4.03 22.90
N THR A 446 -4.32 -3.99 23.60
CA THR A 446 -4.71 -5.11 24.46
C THR A 446 -5.16 -6.33 23.69
N GLU A 447 -5.82 -6.14 22.55
CA GLU A 447 -6.41 -7.21 21.75
C GLU A 447 -6.35 -6.91 20.25
N GLY A 448 -6.77 -7.87 19.44
CA GLY A 448 -7.16 -7.60 18.06
C GLY A 448 -6.05 -7.57 17.03
N CYS A 449 -4.75 -7.48 17.39
CA CYS A 449 -3.61 -7.34 16.46
C CYS A 449 -3.57 -8.41 15.36
N MET A 450 -4.26 -8.13 14.27
CA MET A 450 -4.61 -9.09 13.23
C MET A 450 -4.26 -8.48 11.89
N ALA A 451 -3.14 -8.90 11.35
CA ALA A 451 -2.73 -8.72 9.97
C ALA A 451 -1.54 -9.65 9.72
N ILE A 452 -1.22 -9.88 8.46
CA ILE A 452 0.02 -10.53 8.04
C ILE A 452 0.94 -9.45 7.50
N ASN A 453 2.09 -9.28 8.12
CA ASN A 453 3.04 -8.21 7.81
C ASN A 453 3.50 -8.22 6.35
N SER A 454 3.84 -9.38 5.80
CA SER A 454 4.39 -9.49 4.44
C SER A 454 3.37 -10.01 3.42
N GLU A 455 2.07 -9.97 3.70
CA GLU A 455 1.01 -10.32 2.74
C GLU A 455 -0.03 -9.21 2.67
N VAL A 456 -0.66 -9.00 1.52
CA VAL A 456 -1.76 -8.02 1.39
C VAL A 456 -2.98 -8.55 2.17
N ASN A 457 -3.40 -7.79 3.17
CA ASN A 457 -4.59 -8.03 3.98
C ASN A 457 -5.78 -7.27 3.39
N HIS A 458 -6.99 -7.77 3.68
CA HIS A 458 -8.23 -7.11 3.31
C HIS A 458 -9.14 -7.03 4.52
N GLN A 459 -9.12 -5.92 5.25
CA GLN A 459 -9.78 -5.83 6.55
C GLN A 459 -10.59 -4.55 6.71
N PHE A 460 -11.75 -4.67 7.33
CA PHE A 460 -12.61 -3.53 7.68
C PHE A 460 -13.37 -3.82 8.97
N SER A 461 -13.96 -2.79 9.56
CA SER A 461 -14.71 -2.93 10.81
C SER A 461 -16.09 -2.29 10.73
N THR A 462 -16.98 -2.73 11.62
CA THR A 462 -18.27 -2.12 11.89
C THR A 462 -18.43 -1.77 13.36
N VAL A 463 -19.16 -0.70 13.63
CA VAL A 463 -19.64 -0.34 14.96
C VAL A 463 -21.16 -0.28 14.89
N GLU A 464 -21.83 -1.12 15.66
CA GLU A 464 -23.27 -1.07 15.86
C GLU A 464 -23.59 -0.35 17.17
N PHE A 465 -24.39 0.70 17.07
CA PHE A 465 -24.90 1.46 18.21
C PHE A 465 -26.26 0.90 18.60
N ILE A 466 -26.37 0.42 19.84
CA ILE A 466 -27.54 -0.29 20.35
C ILE A 466 -28.11 0.49 21.52
N PHE A 467 -29.32 1.00 21.35
CA PHE A 467 -30.03 1.77 22.37
C PHE A 467 -31.18 0.94 22.97
N PRO A 468 -31.26 0.83 24.30
CA PRO A 468 -32.37 0.16 24.99
C PRO A 468 -33.69 0.92 24.78
N THR A 469 -34.81 0.20 24.89
CA THR A 469 -36.14 0.83 25.02
C THR A 469 -36.31 1.46 26.40
N GLU A 470 -37.28 2.37 26.57
CA GLU A 470 -37.57 2.99 27.88
C GLU A 470 -37.83 1.94 28.99
N GLU A 471 -38.45 0.81 28.66
CA GLU A 471 -38.68 -0.30 29.59
C GLU A 471 -37.36 -0.97 30.02
N MET A 472 -36.45 -1.21 29.07
CA MET A 472 -35.13 -1.80 29.33
C MET A 472 -34.25 -0.85 30.17
N GLU A 473 -34.35 0.46 29.95
CA GLU A 473 -33.64 1.46 30.77
C GLU A 473 -34.18 1.52 32.20
N ALA A 474 -35.49 1.39 32.38
CA ALA A 474 -36.10 1.30 33.72
C ALA A 474 -35.61 0.04 34.48
N GLU A 475 -35.19 -1.00 33.77
CA GLU A 475 -34.54 -2.20 34.31
C GLU A 475 -33.01 -2.04 34.48
N GLY A 476 -32.45 -0.87 34.14
CA GLY A 476 -31.04 -0.54 34.30
C GLY A 476 -30.14 -0.92 33.12
N ILE A 477 -30.71 -1.36 32.00
CA ILE A 477 -29.93 -1.68 30.77
C ILE A 477 -29.42 -0.38 30.16
N GLN A 478 -28.11 -0.32 29.91
CA GLN A 478 -27.45 0.84 29.31
C GLN A 478 -27.29 0.70 27.79
N PRO A 479 -27.13 1.82 27.05
CA PRO A 479 -26.66 1.79 25.67
C PRO A 479 -25.36 1.00 25.50
N CYS A 480 -25.21 0.35 24.36
CA CYS A 480 -24.05 -0.47 24.03
C CYS A 480 -23.51 -0.20 22.62
N LEU A 481 -22.23 -0.51 22.45
CA LEU A 481 -21.52 -0.60 21.18
C LEU A 481 -21.18 -2.07 20.92
N GLU A 482 -21.40 -2.53 19.69
CA GLU A 482 -20.89 -3.81 19.21
C GLU A 482 -19.90 -3.57 18.07
N LEU A 483 -18.62 -3.80 18.38
CA LEU A 483 -17.49 -3.68 17.47
C LEU A 483 -17.25 -5.05 16.82
N LYS A 484 -17.12 -5.08 15.50
CA LYS A 484 -16.72 -6.28 14.75
C LYS A 484 -15.72 -5.90 13.67
N SER A 485 -14.73 -6.74 13.45
CA SER A 485 -13.82 -6.61 12.32
C SER A 485 -13.81 -7.89 11.50
N TYR A 486 -13.59 -7.73 10.20
CA TYR A 486 -13.77 -8.77 9.20
C TYR A 486 -12.53 -8.86 8.32
N ALA A 487 -12.24 -10.05 7.79
CA ALA A 487 -11.19 -10.26 6.80
C ALA A 487 -11.75 -10.87 5.51
N ASP A 488 -11.39 -10.28 4.37
CA ASP A 488 -11.80 -10.64 3.00
C ASP A 488 -13.30 -10.49 2.69
N ARG A 489 -14.19 -10.85 3.62
CA ARG A 489 -15.65 -10.85 3.47
C ARG A 489 -16.37 -10.60 4.80
N SER A 490 -17.59 -10.07 4.72
CA SER A 490 -18.48 -9.77 5.86
C SER A 490 -18.94 -10.99 6.69
N ASP A 491 -18.78 -12.21 6.19
CA ASP A 491 -19.08 -13.45 6.93
C ASP A 491 -17.89 -13.99 7.74
N ASN A 492 -16.68 -13.46 7.51
CA ASN A 492 -15.46 -13.85 8.21
C ASN A 492 -15.10 -12.83 9.29
N VAL A 493 -15.76 -12.93 10.45
CA VAL A 493 -15.46 -12.12 11.64
C VAL A 493 -14.15 -12.59 12.26
N ILE A 494 -13.17 -11.69 12.36
CA ILE A 494 -11.86 -11.96 12.98
C ILE A 494 -11.76 -11.37 14.39
N PHE A 495 -12.51 -10.31 14.69
CA PHE A 495 -12.53 -9.67 16.00
C PHE A 495 -13.97 -9.23 16.36
N GLN A 496 -14.32 -9.32 17.64
CA GLN A 496 -15.61 -8.85 18.15
C GLN A 496 -15.47 -8.38 19.61
N LYS A 497 -16.05 -7.22 19.92
CA LYS A 497 -16.11 -6.67 21.28
C LYS A 497 -17.45 -5.98 21.52
N ARG A 498 -17.98 -6.09 22.74
CA ARG A 498 -19.16 -5.35 23.17
C ARG A 498 -18.81 -4.47 24.37
N LEU A 499 -19.20 -3.20 24.30
CA LEU A 499 -18.96 -2.18 25.34
C LEU A 499 -20.31 -1.56 25.72
N CYS A 500 -20.61 -1.36 27.01
CA CYS A 500 -21.89 -0.82 27.46
C CYS A 500 -21.71 0.11 28.65
N GLY A 501 -22.50 1.18 28.72
CA GLY A 501 -22.42 2.18 29.80
C GLY A 501 -21.12 2.99 29.75
N ASP A 502 -20.47 3.17 30.90
CA ASP A 502 -19.15 3.80 31.00
C ASP A 502 -18.11 2.92 30.30
N ILE A 503 -17.58 3.40 29.18
CA ILE A 503 -16.64 2.63 28.33
C ILE A 503 -15.18 3.04 28.51
N MET A 504 -14.91 4.16 29.18
CA MET A 504 -13.55 4.62 29.51
C MET A 504 -13.02 3.99 30.81
N ARG A 505 -11.70 3.89 30.94
CA ARG A 505 -11.03 3.33 32.11
C ARG A 505 -9.67 3.96 32.37
N GLU A 506 -9.13 3.71 33.56
CA GLU A 506 -7.77 4.14 33.93
C GLU A 506 -6.73 3.38 33.11
N GLY A 507 -5.67 4.09 32.69
CA GLY A 507 -4.51 3.48 32.06
C GLY A 507 -3.76 2.51 32.97
N THR A 508 -2.92 1.66 32.37
CA THR A 508 -1.98 0.81 33.11
C THR A 508 -0.53 1.22 32.84
N LEU A 509 0.33 1.05 33.85
CA LEU A 509 1.77 1.33 33.71
C LEU A 509 2.45 0.34 32.76
N GLU A 510 2.02 -0.92 32.79
CA GLU A 510 2.47 -1.96 31.87
C GLU A 510 1.47 -2.04 30.74
N LYS A 511 1.90 -1.65 29.54
CA LYS A 511 1.08 -1.70 28.32
C LYS A 511 1.18 -3.07 27.71
N ASP A 512 0.03 -3.63 27.31
CA ASP A 512 0.00 -4.86 26.54
C ASP A 512 0.65 -4.64 25.17
N THR A 513 1.37 -5.65 24.71
CA THR A 513 2.03 -5.62 23.41
C THR A 513 1.68 -6.83 22.56
N CYS A 514 1.75 -6.63 21.25
CA CYS A 514 1.53 -7.67 20.27
C CYS A 514 2.48 -7.49 19.09
N THR A 515 2.62 -8.56 18.30
CA THR A 515 3.43 -8.55 17.07
C THR A 515 2.63 -9.23 15.97
N LEU A 516 2.82 -8.77 14.73
CA LEU A 516 2.18 -9.40 13.58
C LEU A 516 3.00 -10.61 13.10
N PRO A 517 2.36 -11.72 12.74
CA PRO A 517 3.04 -12.79 12.03
C PRO A 517 3.56 -12.28 10.68
N ARG A 518 4.74 -12.77 10.28
CA ARG A 518 5.38 -12.34 9.02
C ARG A 518 4.61 -12.82 7.80
N PHE A 519 4.28 -14.11 7.78
CA PHE A 519 3.59 -14.77 6.71
C PHE A 519 2.40 -15.53 7.27
N SER A 520 1.44 -15.86 6.42
CA SER A 520 0.45 -16.88 6.78
C SER A 520 1.16 -18.21 7.02
N LEU A 521 0.59 -19.06 7.87
CA LEU A 521 1.15 -20.38 8.18
C LEU A 521 1.44 -21.20 6.91
N GLN A 522 0.61 -21.07 5.89
CA GLN A 522 0.75 -21.78 4.62
C GLN A 522 1.98 -21.30 3.86
N THR A 523 2.10 -19.98 3.66
CA THR A 523 3.24 -19.34 3.01
C THR A 523 4.55 -19.64 3.74
N GLU A 524 4.55 -19.54 5.07
CA GLU A 524 5.72 -19.81 5.91
C GLU A 524 6.22 -21.25 5.73
N VAL A 525 5.32 -22.24 5.81
CA VAL A 525 5.67 -23.65 5.61
C VAL A 525 6.25 -23.88 4.22
N ILE A 526 5.67 -23.28 3.17
CA ILE A 526 6.15 -23.43 1.80
C ILE A 526 7.58 -22.86 1.66
N PHE A 527 7.84 -21.67 2.19
CA PHE A 527 9.19 -21.09 2.16
C PHE A 527 10.20 -21.94 2.94
N ILE A 528 9.85 -22.43 4.13
CA ILE A 528 10.72 -23.31 4.93
C ILE A 528 11.05 -24.58 4.16
N VAL A 529 10.06 -25.21 3.51
CA VAL A 529 10.28 -26.41 2.70
C VAL A 529 11.16 -26.10 1.49
N ALA A 530 10.93 -24.99 0.79
CA ALA A 530 11.75 -24.56 -0.34
C ALA A 530 13.23 -24.37 0.07
N LEU A 531 13.49 -23.62 1.14
CA LEU A 531 14.84 -23.42 1.68
C LEU A 531 15.45 -24.73 2.19
N GLY A 532 14.67 -25.60 2.82
CA GLY A 532 15.10 -26.92 3.26
C GLY A 532 15.54 -27.81 2.10
N ILE A 533 14.85 -27.75 0.96
CA ILE A 533 15.23 -28.45 -0.27
C ILE A 533 16.55 -27.90 -0.83
N ILE A 534 16.73 -26.58 -0.86
CA ILE A 534 17.99 -25.95 -1.30
C ILE A 534 19.16 -26.41 -0.40
N GLY A 535 18.96 -26.39 0.92
CA GLY A 535 19.95 -26.88 1.88
C GLY A 535 20.25 -28.37 1.73
N LEU A 536 19.23 -29.20 1.56
CA LEU A 536 19.40 -30.64 1.32
C LEU A 536 20.22 -30.91 0.05
N ASN A 537 19.94 -30.17 -1.04
CA ASN A 537 20.72 -30.29 -2.27
C ASN A 537 22.19 -29.97 -2.07
N PHE A 538 22.52 -28.95 -1.26
CA PHE A 538 23.88 -28.63 -0.90
C PHE A 538 24.58 -29.80 -0.19
N PHE A 539 23.93 -30.38 0.83
CA PHE A 539 24.51 -31.51 1.56
C PHE A 539 24.64 -32.76 0.70
N VAL A 540 23.65 -33.08 -0.14
CA VAL A 540 23.72 -34.22 -1.06
C VAL A 540 24.83 -34.03 -2.09
N ALA A 541 24.95 -32.84 -2.69
CA ALA A 541 26.03 -32.52 -3.61
C ALA A 541 27.40 -32.62 -2.93
N LEU A 542 27.56 -32.05 -1.72
CA LEU A 542 28.81 -32.13 -0.97
C LEU A 542 29.17 -33.57 -0.60
N TRP A 543 28.18 -34.38 -0.17
CA TRP A 543 28.38 -35.79 0.15
C TRP A 543 28.84 -36.58 -1.07
N MET A 544 28.17 -36.42 -2.21
CA MET A 544 28.47 -37.18 -3.43
C MET A 544 29.78 -36.76 -4.10
N LEU A 545 30.17 -35.49 -3.95
CA LEU A 545 31.37 -34.95 -4.60
C LEU A 545 32.61 -34.91 -3.71
N GLY A 546 32.45 -35.09 -2.40
CA GLY A 546 33.52 -34.94 -1.43
C GLY A 546 34.02 -33.50 -1.32
N PHE A 547 35.07 -33.30 -0.53
CA PHE A 547 35.65 -31.97 -0.28
C PHE A 547 36.22 -31.31 -1.54
N ASP A 548 36.69 -32.11 -2.51
CA ASP A 548 37.24 -31.60 -3.78
C ASP A 548 36.16 -30.97 -4.68
N GLY A 549 34.89 -31.35 -4.51
CA GLY A 549 33.75 -30.75 -5.21
C GLY A 549 33.01 -29.66 -4.43
N CYS A 550 33.56 -29.21 -3.30
CA CYS A 550 32.92 -28.24 -2.40
C CYS A 550 32.53 -26.94 -3.12
N LEU A 551 33.42 -26.38 -3.96
CA LEU A 551 33.16 -25.15 -4.71
C LEU A 551 31.95 -25.27 -5.64
N LEU A 552 31.75 -26.45 -6.23
CA LEU A 552 30.63 -26.70 -7.12
C LEU A 552 29.30 -26.88 -6.36
N ALA A 553 29.33 -27.61 -5.24
CA ALA A 553 28.17 -27.71 -4.35
C ALA A 553 27.75 -26.32 -3.83
N MET A 554 28.74 -25.49 -3.44
CA MET A 554 28.53 -24.10 -3.07
C MET A 554 27.96 -23.27 -4.22
N SER A 555 28.39 -23.51 -5.46
CA SER A 555 27.85 -22.83 -6.64
C SER A 555 26.38 -23.17 -6.88
N TYR A 556 25.98 -24.43 -6.78
CA TYR A 556 24.56 -24.83 -6.90
C TYR A 556 23.68 -24.22 -5.81
N CYS A 557 24.14 -24.29 -4.56
CA CYS A 557 23.46 -23.68 -3.42
C CYS A 557 23.34 -22.16 -3.59
N GLY A 558 24.46 -21.50 -3.90
CA GLY A 558 24.55 -20.06 -4.10
C GLY A 558 23.67 -19.58 -5.25
N ILE A 559 23.65 -20.28 -6.39
CA ILE A 559 22.75 -19.96 -7.50
C ILE A 559 21.28 -20.19 -7.10
N GLY A 560 20.96 -21.29 -6.40
CA GLY A 560 19.61 -21.55 -5.90
C GLY A 560 19.09 -20.44 -4.98
N LEU A 561 19.91 -20.02 -4.02
CA LEU A 561 19.62 -18.89 -3.13
C LEU A 561 19.54 -17.56 -3.88
N PHE A 562 20.44 -17.31 -4.84
CA PHE A 562 20.38 -16.11 -5.66
C PHE A 562 19.04 -16.01 -6.41
N PHE A 563 18.61 -17.09 -7.06
CA PHE A 563 17.33 -17.10 -7.79
C PHE A 563 16.12 -17.05 -6.87
N PHE A 564 16.22 -17.44 -5.59
CA PHE A 564 15.16 -17.20 -4.62
C PHE A 564 14.85 -15.69 -4.52
N PHE A 565 15.88 -14.87 -4.33
CA PHE A 565 15.74 -13.41 -4.28
C PHE A 565 15.35 -12.81 -5.64
N VAL A 566 15.87 -13.33 -6.75
CA VAL A 566 15.44 -12.89 -8.10
C VAL A 566 13.96 -13.15 -8.31
N THR A 567 13.42 -14.27 -7.83
CA THR A 567 11.98 -14.58 -7.94
C THR A 567 11.12 -13.64 -7.09
N VAL A 568 11.56 -13.26 -5.89
CA VAL A 568 10.90 -12.21 -5.09
C VAL A 568 10.93 -10.87 -5.82
N LEU A 569 12.10 -10.47 -6.33
CA LEU A 569 12.27 -9.22 -7.10
C LEU A 569 11.41 -9.21 -8.36
N ALA A 570 11.34 -10.33 -9.07
CA ALA A 570 10.50 -10.50 -10.25
C ALA A 570 9.01 -10.27 -9.93
N ALA A 571 8.54 -10.73 -8.77
CA ALA A 571 7.18 -10.48 -8.33
C ALA A 571 6.93 -8.99 -8.05
N ILE A 572 7.86 -8.32 -7.35
CA ILE A 572 7.78 -6.88 -7.07
C ILE A 572 7.77 -6.05 -8.36
N LEU A 573 8.71 -6.32 -9.27
CA LEU A 573 8.78 -5.62 -10.56
C LEU A 573 7.52 -5.84 -11.40
N GLY A 574 6.92 -7.03 -11.33
CA GLY A 574 5.67 -7.33 -12.01
C GLY A 574 4.49 -6.51 -11.49
N SER A 575 4.38 -6.29 -10.17
CA SER A 575 3.30 -5.48 -9.60
C SER A 575 3.49 -3.99 -9.91
N LEU A 576 4.73 -3.49 -9.85
CA LEU A 576 5.07 -2.10 -10.14
C LEU A 576 4.79 -1.69 -11.59
N CYS A 577 4.63 -2.63 -12.51
CA CYS A 577 4.15 -2.34 -13.88
C CYS A 577 2.77 -1.65 -13.90
N PHE A 578 2.02 -1.72 -12.79
CA PHE A 578 0.71 -1.09 -12.61
C PHE A 578 0.72 0.03 -11.57
N GLY A 579 1.89 0.48 -11.12
CA GLY A 579 2.00 1.56 -10.13
C GLY A 579 1.46 1.21 -8.74
N THR A 580 1.38 -0.09 -8.40
CA THR A 580 0.90 -0.58 -7.10
C THR A 580 1.80 -1.69 -6.58
N LEU A 581 1.89 -1.82 -5.25
CA LEU A 581 2.68 -2.85 -4.58
C LEU A 581 1.83 -4.09 -4.19
N GLY A 582 0.84 -4.47 -4.99
CA GLY A 582 -0.04 -5.62 -4.72
C GLY A 582 0.60 -7.01 -4.96
N VAL A 583 1.74 -7.30 -4.33
CA VAL A 583 2.48 -8.57 -4.53
C VAL A 583 1.75 -9.73 -3.85
N ASN A 584 1.48 -10.80 -4.61
CA ASN A 584 0.93 -12.05 -4.07
C ASN A 584 2.06 -12.94 -3.53
N VAL A 585 2.37 -12.79 -2.25
CA VAL A 585 3.49 -13.50 -1.60
C VAL A 585 3.24 -15.01 -1.47
N PHE A 586 1.98 -15.45 -1.36
CA PHE A 586 1.67 -16.87 -1.45
C PHE A 586 2.11 -17.46 -2.79
N ALA A 587 1.82 -16.79 -3.92
CA ALA A 587 2.31 -17.21 -5.23
C ALA A 587 3.85 -17.23 -5.28
N VAL A 588 4.53 -16.22 -4.73
CA VAL A 588 6.01 -16.20 -4.64
C VAL A 588 6.53 -17.45 -3.90
N SER A 589 5.91 -17.84 -2.79
CA SER A 589 6.29 -19.04 -2.06
C SER A 589 6.16 -20.31 -2.92
N ILE A 590 5.09 -20.45 -3.69
CA ILE A 590 4.89 -21.58 -4.61
C ILE A 590 5.96 -21.60 -5.70
N PHE A 591 6.28 -20.46 -6.31
CA PHE A 591 7.31 -20.38 -7.35
C PHE A 591 8.71 -20.68 -6.80
N THR A 592 9.04 -20.22 -5.60
CA THR A 592 10.32 -20.55 -4.96
C THR A 592 10.41 -22.04 -4.60
N LEU A 593 9.30 -22.67 -4.20
CA LEU A 593 9.24 -24.13 -3.99
C LEU A 593 9.43 -24.90 -5.30
N LEU A 594 8.71 -24.53 -6.37
CA LEU A 594 8.85 -25.15 -7.69
C LEU A 594 10.29 -25.02 -8.21
N GLN A 595 10.88 -23.84 -8.07
CA GLN A 595 12.27 -23.58 -8.42
C GLN A 595 13.23 -24.49 -7.63
N SER A 596 12.99 -24.68 -6.33
CA SER A 596 13.78 -25.56 -5.47
C SER A 596 13.67 -27.04 -5.90
N ILE A 597 12.47 -27.50 -6.24
CA ILE A 597 12.21 -28.87 -6.73
C ILE A 597 12.89 -29.10 -8.08
N VAL A 598 12.67 -28.21 -9.07
CA VAL A 598 13.28 -28.30 -10.39
C VAL A 598 14.81 -28.25 -10.29
N GLY A 599 15.33 -27.39 -9.41
CA GLY A 599 16.75 -27.32 -9.12
C GLY A 599 17.29 -28.63 -8.55
N SER A 600 16.57 -29.27 -7.64
CA SER A 600 16.92 -30.58 -7.06
C SER A 600 16.99 -31.66 -8.13
N VAL A 601 16.00 -31.71 -9.02
CA VAL A 601 15.98 -32.68 -10.13
C VAL A 601 17.17 -32.46 -11.05
N PHE A 602 17.49 -31.20 -11.40
CA PHE A 602 18.66 -30.89 -12.21
C PHE A 602 19.96 -31.33 -11.54
N ILE A 603 20.14 -31.00 -10.27
CA ILE A 603 21.34 -31.37 -9.49
C ILE A 603 21.45 -32.89 -9.40
N GLY A 604 20.36 -33.60 -9.10
CA GLY A 604 20.34 -35.06 -9.04
C GLY A 604 20.71 -35.71 -10.38
N VAL A 605 20.20 -35.19 -11.49
CA VAL A 605 20.56 -35.65 -12.84
C VAL A 605 22.02 -35.37 -13.15
N ALA A 606 22.53 -34.18 -12.80
CA ALA A 606 23.94 -33.83 -13.00
C ALA A 606 24.88 -34.74 -12.16
N LEU A 607 24.54 -34.99 -10.89
CA LEU A 607 25.27 -35.90 -10.01
C LEU A 607 25.21 -37.37 -10.48
N TYR A 608 24.07 -37.81 -11.02
CA TYR A 608 23.94 -39.14 -11.60
C TYR A 608 24.84 -39.31 -12.82
N PHE A 609 24.86 -38.33 -13.73
CA PHE A 609 25.73 -38.38 -14.90
C PHE A 609 27.21 -38.31 -14.51
N GLN A 610 27.58 -37.46 -13.54
CA GLN A 610 28.92 -37.41 -12.95
C GLN A 610 29.35 -38.81 -12.48
N THR A 611 28.61 -39.42 -11.55
CA THR A 611 28.98 -40.70 -10.93
C THR A 611 28.96 -41.87 -11.91
N SER A 612 28.05 -41.86 -12.90
CA SER A 612 27.92 -42.93 -13.90
C SER A 612 28.99 -42.85 -14.99
N PHE A 613 29.29 -41.65 -15.52
CA PHE A 613 30.26 -41.47 -16.60
C PHE A 613 31.72 -41.39 -16.13
N GLN A 614 31.98 -41.04 -14.87
CA GLN A 614 33.34 -41.08 -14.33
C GLN A 614 33.90 -42.50 -14.36
N SER A 615 33.03 -43.52 -14.18
CA SER A 615 33.41 -44.93 -14.33
C SER A 615 33.76 -45.35 -15.77
N GLU A 616 33.12 -44.75 -16.79
CA GLU A 616 33.39 -45.05 -18.21
C GLU A 616 34.58 -44.25 -18.78
N CYS A 617 34.80 -43.03 -18.28
CA CYS A 617 35.91 -42.17 -18.69
C CYS A 617 37.25 -42.62 -18.10
N ASP A 618 37.27 -43.09 -16.85
CA ASP A 618 38.48 -43.65 -16.22
C ASP A 618 38.88 -44.97 -16.91
N GLN A 619 37.92 -45.82 -17.29
CA GLN A 619 38.19 -47.03 -18.08
C GLN A 619 38.75 -46.77 -19.49
N ARG A 620 38.49 -45.61 -20.09
CA ARG A 620 39.08 -45.21 -21.38
C ARG A 620 40.48 -44.64 -21.27
N LYS A 621 40.87 -44.09 -20.12
CA LYS A 621 42.25 -43.64 -19.88
C LYS A 621 43.19 -44.80 -19.57
N ASP A 622 42.70 -45.82 -18.84
CA ASP A 622 43.51 -47.00 -18.49
C ASP A 622 43.62 -48.03 -19.63
N GLY A 623 42.82 -47.91 -20.70
CA GLY A 623 42.81 -48.83 -21.84
C GLY A 623 43.72 -48.46 -23.01
N GLY A 624 44.59 -47.46 -22.86
CA GLY A 624 45.34 -46.86 -23.97
C GLY A 624 46.79 -46.49 -23.65
N ASP A 625 47.58 -47.42 -23.09
CA ASP A 625 49.04 -47.45 -23.34
C ASP A 625 49.65 -48.77 -22.83
N THR A 626 49.53 -49.83 -23.63
CA THR A 626 50.44 -50.99 -23.56
C THR A 626 50.82 -51.40 -24.98
N ASP A 627 51.95 -50.89 -25.47
CA ASP A 627 52.84 -51.49 -26.50
C ASP A 627 53.81 -50.37 -26.94
N GLY A 628 55.14 -50.46 -26.91
CA GLY A 628 56.05 -51.54 -26.57
C GLY A 628 57.48 -50.99 -26.75
N ASP A 629 58.42 -51.52 -25.98
CA ASP A 629 59.84 -51.20 -26.01
C ASP A 629 60.49 -51.47 -27.37
N VAL A 630 61.31 -50.53 -27.87
CA VAL A 630 62.45 -50.81 -28.75
C VAL A 630 63.59 -49.83 -28.45
N GLU A 631 64.65 -50.31 -27.79
CA GLU A 631 65.99 -49.71 -27.79
C GLU A 631 66.66 -49.90 -29.17
N LEU A 632 67.50 -48.94 -29.61
CA LEU A 632 68.93 -49.14 -29.95
C LEU A 632 69.59 -47.88 -30.58
N HIS A 633 70.69 -47.48 -29.94
CA HIS A 633 71.96 -46.88 -30.41
C HIS A 633 72.08 -45.47 -31.03
N ASP A 634 72.71 -44.61 -30.23
CA ASP A 634 73.95 -43.83 -30.43
C ASP A 634 74.45 -43.49 -31.84
N GLU A 635 74.65 -42.19 -32.11
CA GLU A 635 75.87 -41.61 -32.67
C GLU A 635 75.89 -40.07 -32.45
N GLU A 636 76.84 -39.58 -31.63
CA GLU A 636 77.38 -38.20 -31.57
C GLU A 636 78.65 -38.12 -32.45
N PRO A 637 79.30 -36.97 -32.78
CA PRO A 637 79.29 -35.63 -32.14
C PRO A 637 79.19 -34.46 -33.20
N GLU A 638 79.31 -33.15 -32.96
CA GLU A 638 80.37 -32.36 -32.30
C GLU A 638 79.96 -30.85 -32.31
N ASN A 639 80.16 -30.16 -31.15
CA ASN A 639 80.67 -28.79 -30.92
C ASN A 639 80.09 -27.57 -31.69
N GLU A 640 79.88 -26.35 -31.15
CA GLU A 640 80.40 -25.58 -30.01
C GLU A 640 79.61 -24.23 -30.05
N VAL A 641 79.12 -23.58 -28.97
CA VAL A 641 79.81 -22.58 -28.13
C VAL A 641 78.75 -21.86 -27.26
N GLU A 642 79.03 -21.75 -25.95
CA GLU A 642 78.72 -20.69 -24.95
C GLU A 642 77.30 -20.06 -24.87
N THR A 643 76.70 -19.75 -23.71
CA THR A 643 77.21 -19.52 -22.35
C THR A 643 76.06 -19.52 -21.33
N ALA A 644 76.38 -20.04 -20.13
CA ALA A 644 75.98 -19.63 -18.79
C ALA A 644 74.48 -19.52 -18.38
N GLU A 645 74.09 -20.51 -17.57
CA GLU A 645 73.04 -20.45 -16.55
C GLU A 645 73.23 -19.29 -15.55
N ARG A 646 72.14 -18.75 -14.98
CA ARG A 646 71.58 -19.20 -13.67
C ARG A 646 70.87 -18.06 -12.91
N LYS A 647 69.56 -18.28 -12.70
CA LYS A 647 68.70 -18.09 -11.50
C LYS A 647 68.81 -16.82 -10.62
N VAL A 648 67.66 -16.40 -10.08
CA VAL A 648 67.23 -16.53 -8.67
C VAL A 648 66.20 -15.43 -8.29
N GLU A 649 65.09 -15.87 -7.65
CA GLU A 649 64.21 -15.29 -6.59
C GLU A 649 63.83 -13.79 -6.59
N MET A 650 62.55 -13.39 -6.52
CA MET A 650 61.55 -13.42 -5.41
C MET A 650 61.70 -12.23 -4.43
N GLU A 651 60.64 -11.40 -4.30
CA GLU A 651 60.20 -10.51 -3.19
C GLU A 651 59.43 -9.27 -3.75
N GLU A 652 58.14 -9.09 -3.38
CA GLU A 652 57.59 -8.11 -2.40
C GLU A 652 57.71 -6.62 -2.83
N VAL A 653 56.84 -5.63 -2.55
CA VAL A 653 55.47 -5.37 -2.04
C VAL A 653 55.40 -3.81 -1.91
N MET A 654 54.25 -3.17 -2.22
CA MET A 654 53.86 -1.74 -1.93
C MET A 654 54.71 -0.60 -2.58
N GLU A 655 54.29 0.65 -2.84
CA GLU A 655 53.08 1.47 -2.64
C GLU A 655 53.18 2.71 -3.58
N GLU A 656 52.01 3.26 -3.92
CA GLU A 656 51.68 4.67 -4.24
C GLU A 656 52.28 5.52 -5.39
N GLU A 657 51.32 6.02 -6.18
CA GLU A 657 51.15 7.39 -6.70
C GLU A 657 52.13 8.02 -7.72
N SER A 658 51.64 8.22 -8.95
CA SER A 658 50.96 9.48 -9.35
C SER A 658 51.05 9.77 -10.85
N LYS A 659 49.97 10.42 -11.34
CA LYS A 659 49.92 11.43 -12.42
C LYS A 659 50.04 11.01 -13.90
N MET A 660 48.90 11.25 -14.58
CA MET A 660 48.74 12.01 -15.83
C MET A 660 49.55 11.60 -17.08
N LYS A 661 48.85 11.16 -18.14
CA LYS A 661 48.53 11.99 -19.33
C LYS A 661 47.87 11.18 -20.46
N GLU A 662 46.98 11.87 -21.15
CA GLU A 662 46.26 11.54 -22.39
C GLU A 662 47.16 11.10 -23.56
N VAL A 663 46.64 10.21 -24.43
CA VAL A 663 46.77 10.31 -25.91
C VAL A 663 45.52 9.74 -26.60
N VAL A 664 44.69 10.67 -27.09
CA VAL A 664 43.96 10.74 -28.38
C VAL A 664 43.81 9.47 -29.24
N TYR A 665 42.57 9.16 -29.63
CA TYR A 665 42.23 8.77 -31.01
C TYR A 665 41.05 9.61 -31.50
N SER A 666 41.28 10.29 -32.62
CA SER A 666 40.39 11.12 -33.42
C SER A 666 39.47 10.29 -34.32
N TYR A 667 38.23 10.73 -34.54
CA TYR A 667 37.54 10.59 -35.83
C TYR A 667 36.55 11.75 -36.03
N ASP A 668 36.81 12.54 -37.08
CA ASP A 668 35.95 13.52 -37.77
C ASP A 668 34.61 12.88 -38.18
N SER A 669 33.45 13.56 -38.04
CA SER A 669 32.89 14.63 -38.91
C SER A 669 32.54 14.09 -40.31
N ASP A 670 31.41 14.35 -40.97
CA ASP A 670 30.37 15.38 -40.92
C ASP A 670 29.09 14.82 -41.58
N ASP A 671 27.91 15.38 -41.30
CA ASP A 671 27.17 16.14 -42.34
C ASP A 671 25.85 16.75 -41.83
N ASP A 672 25.69 18.02 -42.21
CA ASP A 672 24.66 19.00 -41.93
C ASP A 672 23.21 18.62 -42.31
N LYS A 673 22.24 19.23 -41.61
CA LYS A 673 21.19 20.04 -42.26
C LYS A 673 20.42 20.96 -41.30
N ALA A 674 20.33 22.21 -41.76
CA ALA A 674 19.78 23.43 -41.16
C ALA A 674 18.25 23.46 -40.97
N PHE A 675 17.73 24.27 -40.03
CA PHE A 675 17.25 25.65 -40.31
C PHE A 675 16.63 26.33 -39.06
N GLU A 676 17.12 27.55 -38.82
CA GLU A 676 16.58 28.77 -38.18
C GLU A 676 15.43 28.74 -37.14
N VAL A 677 15.70 29.35 -35.97
CA VAL A 677 14.87 30.46 -35.46
C VAL A 677 15.80 31.60 -35.01
N GLY A 678 15.47 32.81 -35.46
CA GLY A 678 16.19 34.05 -35.26
C GLY A 678 16.18 34.59 -33.83
N VAL A 679 17.02 35.61 -33.67
CA VAL A 679 17.74 36.00 -32.45
C VAL A 679 17.36 37.43 -32.00
N TRP A 680 17.77 37.75 -30.76
CA TRP A 680 18.22 39.05 -30.18
C TRP A 680 17.14 39.87 -29.45
N GLU A 681 17.36 40.49 -28.28
CA GLU A 681 18.51 40.93 -27.46
C GLU A 681 17.90 41.31 -26.07
N SER A 682 18.56 41.43 -24.90
CA SER A 682 19.95 41.41 -24.45
C SER A 682 19.98 41.63 -22.92
N ALA A 683 20.95 40.98 -22.25
CA ALA A 683 21.87 41.46 -21.19
C ALA A 683 21.28 41.99 -19.85
N SER A 684 21.84 41.67 -18.67
CA SER A 684 23.22 41.34 -18.26
C SER A 684 23.22 40.69 -16.85
N ASP A 685 23.79 39.49 -16.66
CA ASP A 685 25.14 39.18 -16.08
C ASP A 685 25.14 39.07 -14.53
N VAL A 686 25.72 38.10 -13.80
CA VAL A 686 26.71 36.99 -13.96
C VAL A 686 26.70 36.26 -12.55
N ASP A 687 26.83 34.94 -12.29
CA ASP A 687 27.96 33.99 -12.49
C ASP A 687 27.56 32.53 -12.08
N ASP A 688 28.04 31.53 -12.85
CA ASP A 688 28.60 30.17 -12.57
C ASP A 688 28.04 29.26 -11.44
N ASP A 689 27.92 27.91 -11.52
CA ASP A 689 28.54 26.82 -12.29
C ASP A 689 27.71 25.49 -12.11
N TYR A 690 28.06 24.45 -12.87
CA TYR A 690 27.68 23.02 -12.83
C TYR A 690 26.66 22.50 -13.86
N THR A 691 27.22 22.10 -15.00
CA THR A 691 26.65 21.11 -15.92
C THR A 691 27.16 19.71 -15.55
N GLU A 692 26.25 18.78 -15.24
CA GLU A 692 26.58 17.36 -15.06
C GLU A 692 25.94 16.54 -16.19
N LYS A 693 26.78 15.79 -16.91
CA LYS A 693 26.39 14.88 -17.98
C LYS A 693 25.52 13.76 -17.42
N VAL A 694 24.37 13.54 -18.05
CA VAL A 694 23.39 12.51 -17.70
C VAL A 694 23.96 11.12 -18.05
N ASP A 695 24.31 10.37 -17.02
CA ASP A 695 24.66 8.94 -17.08
C ASP A 695 23.37 8.10 -17.05
N ALA A 696 23.24 7.14 -17.97
CA ALA A 696 22.07 6.28 -18.15
C ALA A 696 21.83 5.29 -16.98
N LYS A 697 22.61 5.40 -15.90
CA LYS A 697 22.40 4.71 -14.61
C LYS A 697 21.44 5.44 -13.65
N LYS A 698 21.16 6.74 -13.86
CA LYS A 698 20.31 7.55 -12.95
C LYS A 698 18.79 7.31 -13.09
N TYR A 699 18.34 6.57 -14.11
CA TYR A 699 16.90 6.34 -14.36
C TYR A 699 16.26 5.27 -13.47
N VAL A 700 17.05 4.40 -12.81
CA VAL A 700 16.52 3.33 -11.93
C VAL A 700 16.51 3.75 -10.46
N GLU A 701 17.44 4.61 -10.02
CA GLU A 701 17.45 5.15 -8.64
C GLU A 701 16.37 6.22 -8.40
N VAL A 702 16.01 7.02 -9.41
CA VAL A 702 14.99 8.08 -9.27
C VAL A 702 13.57 7.52 -9.18
N MET A 703 13.29 6.35 -9.77
CA MET A 703 11.99 5.68 -9.68
C MET A 703 11.81 4.94 -8.34
N LEU A 704 12.88 4.41 -7.75
CA LEU A 704 12.84 3.78 -6.42
C LEU A 704 12.79 4.81 -5.28
N TYR A 705 13.31 6.03 -5.48
CA TYR A 705 13.29 7.07 -4.44
C TYR A 705 11.94 7.81 -4.30
N LYS A 706 11.07 7.79 -5.32
CA LYS A 706 9.81 8.57 -5.35
C LYS A 706 8.53 7.81 -4.94
N GLN A 707 8.60 6.51 -4.68
CA GLN A 707 7.44 5.70 -4.20
C GLN A 707 7.74 4.94 -2.89
N GLN A 708 8.92 5.16 -2.29
CA GLN A 708 9.33 4.49 -1.04
C GLN A 708 9.72 5.46 0.08
N LYS A 709 9.31 6.72 -0.04
CA LYS A 709 9.56 7.72 1.00
C LYS A 709 8.39 8.63 1.23
#